data_AF-A0A5B0P773-F1
#
_entry.id   AF-A0A5B0P773-F1
#
_cell.length_a   1.000
_cell.length_b   1.000
_cell.length_c   1.000
_cell.angle_alpha   90.00
_cell.angle_beta   90.00
_cell.angle_gamma   90.00
#
_symmetry.space_group_name_H-M   'P 1'
#
loop_
_entity.id
_entity.type
_entity.pdbx_description
1 polymer ?
#
loop_
_entity_poly.entity_id
_entity_poly.type
_entity_poly.pdbx_seq_one_letter_code
_entity_poly.pdbx_strand_id
1 'polypeptide(L)'
;MNRLRHNAGRLNLRAVAGGSALLTGSSLLYYYYQSRDSRLQLDSSRDINHPANQRPPVLWTPPSRQDMINALKASKLVHEIKSPADLQSKGTEPQYDLLVIGGGATGAGVALDAASRGLKVALVERDDFSSGTSSKSTKLVHGGVRYLQKAVFNLDYEQYKLVREALHERKTFLHIAPHLSLHLPIMLPVYKWWQVPYFYAGCKMYDLLAGSENMETSYLVGKGKALENFPMLKADGLCGAVVYYDGSHNDSRMNMALVMSAVHQGAVVANHMEVVGLHKKAANEKTDVKPRGSAESPGVLSGARLRDQVTGEEFDIRAKGIINATGPFCDGIRKLDDPSVPNIVAPSSGVHITLPAYYAPTHMGLIDPATSDGRVIFFLPWQGNAIAGTTDSPAEVEQDPLPKEQEIQWVLGEVRNYLSPELKVRRGDVLSAWCGLRPLVRNPAAKDSQSLVRNHMVHVSPSGLLTIAGGKWTTYRAMAEETVDAAIETFNLKPQGPCVTKLLQLIGAHGWHNTLYIKLIQDFGLESEVAKHLTDNYGDRAWSVCSLAEPTGNRWPVHGKRLDPSYPYLEEEVRYVVRNEYAITPVDIIARRTRLAFLNAQAALEVLPRVIDIMAEELGWTNMHKEATFNHSKQFLLSMGLPRSKLRLSLADVRRGLLRKQTAEEGQLFSRAMFSPKELTQLRKEFADLDTNGDGVISPNDLQSALEHLDFANVPKETVNMIVSGAKTNHIGAIDFSDFLDIAVAAKEVSLSNKLQNFLSDDEDGSTPITEPNSMSASVGVHGNEVVNDGKNDAKVG
;
A
#
# COMPACT_ATOMS: atom_id res chain seq x y z
N MET A 1 -6.29 47.79 -48.54
CA MET A 1 -6.12 48.73 -49.67
C MET A 1 -5.09 48.15 -50.64
N ASN A 2 -5.56 47.92 -51.87
CA ASN A 2 -4.89 47.78 -53.17
C ASN A 2 -3.60 46.97 -53.40
N ARG A 3 -3.78 45.98 -54.29
CA ARG A 3 -2.82 45.26 -55.15
C ARG A 3 -1.92 46.21 -55.97
N LEU A 4 -0.75 45.71 -56.36
CA LEU A 4 -0.11 45.80 -57.70
C LEU A 4 1.13 44.88 -57.70
N ARG A 5 1.19 43.73 -58.39
CA ARG A 5 1.36 43.40 -59.83
C ARG A 5 2.78 43.65 -60.40
N HIS A 6 3.36 42.52 -60.84
CA HIS A 6 4.09 42.25 -62.09
C HIS A 6 5.63 42.25 -62.20
N ASN A 7 6.08 41.08 -62.69
CA ASN A 7 7.07 40.78 -63.74
C ASN A 7 8.55 40.96 -63.37
N ALA A 8 9.51 40.07 -63.63
CA ALA A 8 9.77 38.94 -64.55
C ALA A 8 11.17 39.21 -65.15
N GLY A 9 12.00 38.17 -65.34
CA GLY A 9 13.29 38.28 -66.05
C GLY A 9 14.49 37.90 -65.17
N ARG A 10 14.84 36.62 -64.98
CA ARG A 10 15.63 35.71 -65.84
C ARG A 10 17.13 36.08 -65.98
N LEU A 11 17.95 35.06 -65.68
CA LEU A 11 19.30 34.73 -66.18
C LEU A 11 20.55 35.07 -65.34
N ASN A 12 21.06 33.99 -64.73
CA ASN A 12 22.40 33.40 -64.83
C ASN A 12 23.65 34.07 -64.22
N LEU A 13 24.11 33.40 -63.16
CA LEU A 13 25.46 32.88 -62.88
C LEU A 13 26.65 33.45 -63.68
N ARG A 14 27.67 33.91 -62.95
CA ARG A 14 28.99 33.24 -62.87
C ARG A 14 29.80 33.71 -61.67
N ALA A 15 30.52 32.75 -61.09
CA ALA A 15 31.35 32.83 -59.90
C ALA A 15 32.77 33.36 -60.21
N VAL A 16 33.46 33.91 -59.19
CA VAL A 16 34.66 33.32 -58.53
C VAL A 16 35.43 34.38 -57.71
N ALA A 17 35.88 33.91 -56.53
CA ALA A 17 37.03 34.31 -55.72
C ALA A 17 36.91 35.46 -54.70
N GLY A 18 37.11 35.08 -53.43
CA GLY A 18 38.18 35.66 -52.62
C GLY A 18 37.79 36.29 -51.28
N GLY A 19 37.98 35.54 -50.19
CA GLY A 19 38.61 36.06 -48.97
C GLY A 19 37.77 36.79 -47.93
N SER A 20 37.67 36.15 -46.76
CA SER A 20 37.86 36.76 -45.43
C SER A 20 36.67 37.45 -44.73
N ALA A 21 36.07 36.67 -43.81
CA ALA A 21 35.76 36.98 -42.42
C ALA A 21 34.78 38.13 -42.06
N LEU A 22 33.77 37.71 -41.27
CA LEU A 22 32.96 38.44 -40.29
C LEU A 22 31.93 39.43 -40.83
N LEU A 23 30.66 38.97 -40.88
CA LEU A 23 29.50 39.54 -40.15
C LEU A 23 28.19 39.14 -40.86
N THR A 24 27.55 38.05 -40.42
CA THR A 24 26.09 37.90 -40.55
C THR A 24 25.55 37.03 -39.41
N GLY A 25 25.49 37.62 -38.23
CA GLY A 25 24.70 37.12 -37.11
C GLY A 25 23.38 37.87 -37.02
N SER A 26 22.40 37.55 -37.86
CA SER A 26 21.02 38.07 -37.72
C SER A 26 20.04 37.42 -38.70
N SER A 27 20.07 36.09 -38.79
CA SER A 27 18.99 35.31 -39.45
C SER A 27 19.05 33.79 -39.18
N LEU A 28 20.13 33.29 -38.59
CA LEU A 28 20.22 31.91 -38.09
C LEU A 28 19.78 31.74 -36.62
N LEU A 29 19.51 32.80 -35.87
CA LEU A 29 19.13 32.73 -34.45
C LEU A 29 17.61 32.62 -34.17
N TYR A 30 16.76 32.80 -35.18
CA TYR A 30 15.30 32.65 -35.00
C TYR A 30 14.81 31.24 -35.33
N TYR A 31 15.46 30.57 -36.29
CA TYR A 31 15.13 29.17 -36.65
C TYR A 31 15.96 28.12 -35.88
N TYR A 32 17.03 28.51 -35.20
CA TYR A 32 17.86 27.63 -34.37
C TYR A 32 17.51 27.70 -32.87
N TYR A 33 16.61 28.60 -32.45
CA TYR A 33 16.26 28.81 -31.03
C TYR A 33 14.82 28.42 -30.67
N GLN A 34 13.95 28.14 -31.65
CA GLN A 34 12.57 27.69 -31.40
C GLN A 34 12.34 26.20 -31.72
N SER A 35 13.40 25.46 -32.05
CA SER A 35 13.42 23.99 -32.19
C SER A 35 14.34 23.30 -31.18
N ARG A 36 14.48 23.85 -29.96
CA ARG A 36 14.79 23.03 -28.78
C ARG A 36 13.52 22.23 -28.48
N ASP A 37 13.28 21.10 -29.13
CA ASP A 37 13.87 19.82 -28.75
C ASP A 37 14.02 19.76 -27.21
N SER A 38 12.89 19.76 -26.51
CA SER A 38 12.75 18.91 -25.34
C SER A 38 12.77 17.45 -25.79
N ARG A 39 13.89 17.02 -26.38
CA ARG A 39 14.28 15.62 -26.33
C ARG A 39 14.69 15.37 -24.89
N LEU A 40 13.73 14.92 -24.10
CA LEU A 40 14.04 13.90 -23.10
C LEU A 40 14.91 12.89 -23.84
N GLN A 41 16.18 12.78 -23.47
CA GLN A 41 17.07 11.74 -23.98
C GLN A 41 16.49 10.39 -23.53
N LEU A 42 15.53 9.88 -24.30
CA LEU A 42 15.25 8.47 -24.39
C LEU A 42 16.31 7.94 -25.35
N ASP A 43 17.30 7.30 -24.74
CA ASP A 43 18.31 6.44 -25.33
C ASP A 43 18.09 6.14 -26.83
N SER A 44 18.89 6.78 -27.69
CA SER A 44 18.79 6.73 -29.16
C SER A 44 19.21 5.38 -29.76
N SER A 45 19.35 4.34 -28.94
CA SER A 45 19.75 2.99 -29.34
C SER A 45 18.56 2.02 -29.48
N ARG A 46 17.34 2.45 -29.15
CA ARG A 46 16.17 1.57 -29.17
C ARG A 46 15.53 1.46 -30.54
N ASP A 47 15.20 0.23 -30.95
CA ASP A 47 14.31 0.01 -32.08
C ASP A 47 12.93 0.59 -31.75
N ILE A 48 12.61 1.71 -32.40
CA ILE A 48 11.33 2.42 -32.25
C ILE A 48 10.13 1.56 -32.65
N ASN A 49 10.34 0.47 -33.40
CA ASN A 49 9.28 -0.42 -33.84
C ASN A 49 8.98 -1.53 -32.83
N HIS A 50 9.81 -1.71 -31.78
CA HIS A 50 9.54 -2.70 -30.75
C HIS A 50 8.29 -2.28 -29.94
N PRO A 51 7.28 -3.17 -29.75
CA PRO A 51 6.04 -2.84 -29.03
C PRO A 51 6.27 -2.21 -27.64
N ALA A 52 7.27 -2.71 -26.91
CA ALA A 52 7.66 -2.18 -25.61
C ALA A 52 8.14 -0.70 -25.61
N ASN A 53 8.47 -0.13 -26.76
CA ASN A 53 8.88 1.28 -26.90
C ASN A 53 7.73 2.19 -27.35
N GLN A 54 6.54 1.65 -27.61
CA GLN A 54 5.39 2.45 -28.02
C GLN A 54 4.77 3.14 -26.81
N ARG A 55 4.61 4.47 -26.91
CA ARG A 55 3.94 5.27 -25.89
C ARG A 55 2.41 5.17 -26.05
N PRO A 56 1.65 4.84 -24.99
CA PRO A 56 0.20 4.92 -25.03
C PRO A 56 -0.26 6.38 -25.22
N PRO A 57 -1.24 6.64 -26.11
CA PRO A 57 -1.88 7.95 -26.25
C PRO A 57 -2.39 8.48 -24.90
N VAL A 58 -2.46 9.80 -24.70
CA VAL A 58 -2.92 10.42 -23.43
C VAL A 58 -4.29 9.92 -22.98
N LEU A 59 -5.20 9.69 -23.92
CA LEU A 59 -6.56 9.19 -23.67
C LEU A 59 -6.71 7.69 -23.96
N TRP A 60 -5.61 6.92 -23.87
CA TRP A 60 -5.68 5.47 -23.98
C TRP A 60 -6.60 4.89 -22.91
N THR A 61 -7.54 4.06 -23.34
CA THR A 61 -8.46 3.30 -22.51
C THR A 61 -8.18 1.80 -22.66
N PRO A 62 -8.09 1.04 -21.55
CA PRO A 62 -7.90 -0.40 -21.63
C PRO A 62 -9.20 -1.11 -22.07
N PRO A 63 -9.11 -2.40 -22.49
CA PRO A 63 -10.29 -3.24 -22.66
C PRO A 63 -11.07 -3.36 -21.33
N SER A 64 -12.38 -3.59 -21.39
CA SER A 64 -13.20 -3.70 -20.17
C SER A 64 -12.86 -4.97 -19.38
N ARG A 65 -13.18 -5.00 -18.07
CA ARG A 65 -13.02 -6.24 -17.26
C ARG A 65 -13.77 -7.41 -17.88
N GLN A 66 -14.96 -7.17 -18.45
CA GLN A 66 -15.74 -8.22 -19.09
C GLN A 66 -15.03 -8.76 -20.35
N ASP A 67 -14.39 -7.91 -21.14
CA ASP A 67 -13.59 -8.34 -22.29
C ASP A 67 -12.40 -9.21 -21.84
N MET A 68 -11.75 -8.84 -20.73
CA MET A 68 -10.69 -9.65 -20.14
C MET A 68 -11.19 -11.03 -19.70
N ILE A 69 -12.35 -11.10 -19.01
CA ILE A 69 -12.96 -12.38 -18.61
C ILE A 69 -13.35 -13.20 -19.83
N ASN A 70 -13.91 -12.57 -20.87
CA ASN A 70 -14.25 -13.25 -22.12
C ASN A 70 -12.99 -13.82 -22.80
N ALA A 71 -11.87 -13.07 -22.79
CA ALA A 71 -10.59 -13.54 -23.30
C ALA A 71 -10.02 -14.71 -22.47
N LEU A 72 -10.19 -14.71 -21.14
CA LEU A 72 -9.85 -15.88 -20.30
C LEU A 72 -10.70 -17.09 -20.69
N LYS A 73 -12.02 -16.93 -20.79
CA LYS A 73 -12.98 -17.98 -21.18
C LYS A 73 -12.77 -18.49 -22.60
N ALA A 74 -12.21 -17.69 -23.50
CA ALA A 74 -11.92 -18.13 -24.86
C ALA A 74 -10.86 -19.25 -24.90
N SER A 75 -10.06 -19.41 -23.84
CA SER A 75 -9.03 -20.47 -23.72
C SER A 75 -9.54 -21.84 -23.24
N LYS A 76 -10.86 -22.05 -23.23
CA LYS A 76 -11.54 -23.20 -22.61
C LYS A 76 -11.03 -24.58 -23.09
N LEU A 77 -10.98 -25.51 -22.15
CA LEU A 77 -10.91 -26.96 -22.36
C LEU A 77 -12.23 -27.46 -22.99
N VAL A 78 -12.18 -28.00 -24.21
CA VAL A 78 -13.31 -28.78 -24.74
C VAL A 78 -13.21 -30.18 -24.17
N HIS A 79 -13.95 -30.46 -23.10
CA HIS A 79 -14.01 -31.82 -22.53
C HIS A 79 -15.00 -32.76 -23.23
N GLU A 80 -15.75 -32.31 -24.24
CA GLU A 80 -16.64 -33.17 -25.02
C GLU A 80 -16.60 -32.79 -26.51
N ILE A 81 -15.96 -33.63 -27.32
CA ILE A 81 -16.15 -33.64 -28.79
C ILE A 81 -17.58 -34.17 -29.02
N LYS A 82 -18.53 -33.26 -29.30
CA LYS A 82 -19.93 -33.63 -29.56
C LYS A 82 -20.21 -33.86 -31.03
N SER A 83 -19.32 -33.44 -31.94
CA SER A 83 -19.54 -33.59 -33.37
C SER A 83 -18.26 -33.88 -34.18
N PRO A 84 -18.39 -34.54 -35.35
CA PRO A 84 -17.30 -34.66 -36.33
C PRO A 84 -16.77 -33.32 -36.88
N ALA A 85 -17.48 -32.20 -36.67
CA ALA A 85 -17.04 -30.87 -37.08
C ALA A 85 -15.97 -30.29 -36.15
N ASP A 86 -15.94 -30.68 -34.87
CA ASP A 86 -14.92 -30.25 -33.89
C ASP A 86 -13.52 -30.78 -34.26
N LEU A 87 -13.47 -31.96 -34.91
CA LEU A 87 -12.26 -32.62 -35.41
C LEU A 87 -11.60 -31.90 -36.61
N GLN A 88 -12.31 -31.00 -37.29
CA GLN A 88 -11.77 -30.28 -38.46
C GLN A 88 -11.07 -28.96 -38.10
N SER A 89 -11.14 -28.52 -36.84
CA SER A 89 -10.34 -27.38 -36.36
C SER A 89 -8.89 -27.80 -36.09
N LYS A 90 -8.12 -28.08 -37.16
CA LYS A 90 -6.64 -28.20 -37.10
C LYS A 90 -5.97 -26.82 -36.91
N GLY A 91 -6.46 -26.04 -35.95
CA GLY A 91 -5.81 -24.84 -35.44
C GLY A 91 -5.62 -25.04 -33.94
N THR A 92 -4.38 -24.97 -33.46
CA THR A 92 -4.01 -25.03 -32.04
C THR A 92 -5.02 -24.28 -31.18
N GLU A 93 -5.72 -24.99 -30.29
CA GLU A 93 -6.64 -24.37 -29.34
C GLU A 93 -5.96 -23.19 -28.62
N PRO A 94 -6.67 -22.09 -28.36
CA PRO A 94 -6.09 -20.89 -27.78
C PRO A 94 -5.60 -21.14 -26.34
N GLN A 95 -4.31 -21.43 -26.18
CA GLN A 95 -3.63 -21.60 -24.89
C GLN A 95 -2.83 -20.34 -24.51
N TYR A 96 -2.64 -20.06 -23.22
CA TYR A 96 -1.70 -19.05 -22.72
C TYR A 96 -0.29 -19.64 -22.58
N ASP A 97 0.75 -18.85 -22.80
CA ASP A 97 2.11 -19.27 -22.48
C ASP A 97 2.30 -19.35 -20.97
N LEU A 98 1.81 -18.34 -20.24
CA LEU A 98 1.89 -18.26 -18.79
C LEU A 98 0.56 -17.87 -18.16
N LEU A 99 0.21 -18.57 -17.08
CA LEU A 99 -0.78 -18.13 -16.09
C LEU A 99 -0.04 -17.68 -14.83
N VAL A 100 -0.19 -16.42 -14.45
CA VAL A 100 0.35 -15.84 -13.21
C VAL A 100 -0.77 -15.74 -12.18
N ILE A 101 -0.56 -16.36 -11.01
CA ILE A 101 -1.52 -16.37 -9.90
C ILE A 101 -1.03 -15.39 -8.82
N GLY A 102 -1.81 -14.34 -8.57
CA GLY A 102 -1.51 -13.27 -7.63
C GLY A 102 -1.17 -11.96 -8.34
N GLY A 103 -1.90 -10.90 -8.04
CA GLY A 103 -1.80 -9.55 -8.60
C GLY A 103 -1.13 -8.53 -7.68
N GLY A 104 -0.28 -8.99 -6.76
CA GLY A 104 0.66 -8.15 -6.02
C GLY A 104 1.90 -7.80 -6.84
N ALA A 105 2.86 -7.09 -6.24
CA ALA A 105 4.01 -6.51 -6.96
C ALA A 105 4.82 -7.56 -7.72
N THR A 106 4.99 -8.74 -7.12
CA THR A 106 5.68 -9.87 -7.74
C THR A 106 4.96 -10.34 -9.00
N GLY A 107 3.67 -10.69 -8.91
CA GLY A 107 2.92 -11.20 -10.05
C GLY A 107 2.66 -10.14 -11.12
N ALA A 108 2.38 -8.89 -10.74
CA ALA A 108 2.25 -7.77 -11.67
C ALA A 108 3.56 -7.51 -12.43
N GLY A 109 4.71 -7.56 -11.74
CA GLY A 109 6.04 -7.47 -12.36
C GLY A 109 6.30 -8.61 -13.34
N VAL A 110 6.01 -9.85 -12.94
CA VAL A 110 6.17 -11.05 -13.80
C VAL A 110 5.30 -10.94 -15.05
N ALA A 111 4.03 -10.53 -14.90
CA ALA A 111 3.12 -10.39 -16.02
C ALA A 111 3.57 -9.28 -16.99
N LEU A 112 4.04 -8.14 -16.46
CA LEU A 112 4.57 -7.05 -17.28
C LEU A 112 5.81 -7.49 -18.06
N ASP A 113 6.77 -8.14 -17.39
CA ASP A 113 7.99 -8.60 -18.04
C ASP A 113 7.67 -9.63 -19.13
N ALA A 114 6.94 -10.69 -18.79
CA ALA A 114 6.56 -11.73 -19.73
C ALA A 114 5.79 -11.18 -20.96
N ALA A 115 4.82 -10.28 -20.75
CA ALA A 115 4.09 -9.65 -21.84
C ALA A 115 4.98 -8.75 -22.69
N SER A 116 5.90 -7.99 -22.07
CA SER A 116 6.84 -7.12 -22.80
C SER A 116 7.84 -7.90 -23.67
N ARG A 117 8.09 -9.17 -23.34
CA ARG A 117 8.86 -10.12 -24.15
C ARG A 117 8.02 -10.81 -25.24
N GLY A 118 6.75 -10.45 -25.38
CA GLY A 118 5.84 -10.97 -26.41
C GLY A 118 5.21 -12.33 -26.09
N LEU A 119 5.22 -12.76 -24.83
CA LEU A 119 4.52 -13.98 -24.39
C LEU A 119 3.02 -13.71 -24.20
N LYS A 120 2.19 -14.73 -24.44
CA LYS A 120 0.75 -14.64 -24.17
C LYS A 120 0.48 -14.94 -22.69
N VAL A 121 0.17 -13.90 -21.92
CA VAL A 121 0.08 -13.97 -20.45
C VAL A 121 -1.36 -13.79 -19.97
N ALA A 122 -1.77 -14.62 -19.02
CA ALA A 122 -2.94 -14.40 -18.17
C ALA A 122 -2.47 -14.11 -16.74
N LEU A 123 -3.05 -13.10 -16.07
CA LEU A 123 -2.86 -12.84 -14.65
C LEU A 123 -4.21 -12.81 -13.94
N VAL A 124 -4.32 -13.54 -12.83
CA VAL A 124 -5.54 -13.58 -12.01
C VAL A 124 -5.23 -13.25 -10.56
N GLU A 125 -6.09 -12.46 -9.94
CA GLU A 125 -6.01 -12.04 -8.53
C GLU A 125 -7.34 -12.32 -7.85
N ARG A 126 -7.31 -13.05 -6.73
CA ARG A 126 -8.52 -13.47 -6.01
C ARG A 126 -9.32 -12.26 -5.51
N ASP A 127 -8.64 -11.23 -5.03
CA ASP A 127 -9.23 -10.02 -4.48
C ASP A 127 -9.02 -8.86 -5.48
N ASP A 128 -8.69 -7.65 -5.02
CA ASP A 128 -8.24 -6.57 -5.92
C ASP A 128 -6.72 -6.59 -6.13
N PHE A 129 -6.25 -6.02 -7.25
CA PHE A 129 -4.83 -5.84 -7.47
C PHE A 129 -4.20 -5.06 -6.30
N SER A 130 -3.05 -5.55 -5.80
CA SER A 130 -2.37 -5.01 -4.62
C SER A 130 -3.09 -5.17 -3.27
N SER A 131 -4.18 -5.93 -3.15
CA SER A 131 -4.96 -6.10 -1.90
C SER A 131 -4.15 -6.63 -0.70
N GLY A 132 -3.20 -7.54 -0.95
CA GLY A 132 -2.35 -8.14 0.06
C GLY A 132 -1.19 -7.24 0.49
N THR A 133 -0.03 -7.86 0.79
CA THR A 133 1.17 -7.19 1.33
C THR A 133 1.63 -5.99 0.49
N SER A 134 1.44 -6.02 -0.83
CA SER A 134 1.92 -4.98 -1.74
C SER A 134 1.28 -3.60 -1.56
N SER A 135 0.19 -3.48 -0.79
CA SER A 135 -0.39 -2.19 -0.35
C SER A 135 -0.14 -1.85 1.12
N LYS A 136 0.52 -2.73 1.88
CA LYS A 136 0.74 -2.64 3.33
C LYS A 136 2.25 -2.56 3.62
N SER A 137 2.99 -1.81 2.80
CA SER A 137 4.44 -1.60 2.96
C SER A 137 4.76 -0.30 3.71
N THR A 138 6.03 -0.11 4.10
CA THR A 138 6.51 1.16 4.69
C THR A 138 6.58 2.31 3.66
N LYS A 139 6.21 2.08 2.39
CA LYS A 139 6.24 3.09 1.32
C LYS A 139 7.64 3.62 1.00
N LEU A 140 8.66 2.81 1.26
CA LEU A 140 10.06 3.08 0.95
C LEU A 140 10.60 2.12 -0.11
N VAL A 141 11.38 2.68 -1.02
CA VAL A 141 12.24 1.96 -1.96
C VAL A 141 13.66 2.05 -1.40
N HIS A 142 13.89 1.31 -0.31
CA HIS A 142 15.11 1.44 0.48
C HIS A 142 16.25 0.58 -0.09
N GLY A 143 17.49 1.08 -0.06
CA GLY A 143 18.69 0.27 -0.37
C GLY A 143 19.27 -0.48 0.83
N GLY A 144 18.91 -0.06 2.05
CA GLY A 144 19.10 -0.86 3.27
C GLY A 144 20.41 -0.63 4.01
N VAL A 145 20.59 0.59 4.54
CA VAL A 145 21.77 1.03 5.32
C VAL A 145 22.11 0.08 6.49
N ARG A 146 21.11 -0.52 7.15
CA ARG A 146 21.33 -1.50 8.23
C ARG A 146 21.95 -2.81 7.72
N TYR A 147 21.57 -3.25 6.52
CA TYR A 147 22.18 -4.44 5.91
C TYR A 147 23.62 -4.16 5.53
N LEU A 148 23.93 -2.95 5.08
CA LEU A 148 25.31 -2.53 4.83
C LEU A 148 26.16 -2.60 6.11
N GLN A 149 25.62 -2.13 7.24
CA GLN A 149 26.31 -2.25 8.53
C GLN A 149 26.67 -3.72 8.84
N LYS A 150 25.70 -4.64 8.70
CA LYS A 150 25.95 -6.09 8.92
C LYS A 150 26.91 -6.67 7.88
N ALA A 151 26.80 -6.30 6.61
CA ALA A 151 27.66 -6.76 5.54
C ALA A 151 29.13 -6.42 5.81
N VAL A 152 29.41 -5.20 6.28
CA VAL A 152 30.77 -4.76 6.58
C VAL A 152 31.30 -5.39 7.86
N PHE A 153 30.54 -5.36 8.96
CA PHE A 153 31.03 -5.89 10.24
C PHE A 153 31.13 -7.42 10.28
N ASN A 154 30.27 -8.13 9.54
CA ASN A 154 30.25 -9.59 9.53
C ASN A 154 30.86 -10.18 8.25
N LEU A 155 31.40 -9.35 7.36
CA LEU A 155 31.93 -9.75 6.05
C LEU A 155 30.93 -10.61 5.24
N ASP A 156 29.65 -10.26 5.33
CA ASP A 156 28.54 -11.00 4.73
C ASP A 156 28.31 -10.55 3.28
N TYR A 157 28.86 -11.32 2.33
CA TYR A 157 28.78 -11.03 0.90
C TYR A 157 27.35 -11.04 0.34
N GLU A 158 26.48 -11.90 0.87
CA GLU A 158 25.08 -11.97 0.41
C GLU A 158 24.32 -10.71 0.83
N GLN A 159 24.57 -10.18 2.03
CA GLN A 159 24.03 -8.89 2.46
C GLN A 159 24.55 -7.74 1.60
N TYR A 160 25.84 -7.77 1.23
CA TYR A 160 26.42 -6.77 0.35
C TYR A 160 25.76 -6.78 -1.04
N LYS A 161 25.59 -7.96 -1.64
CA LYS A 161 24.93 -8.13 -2.94
C LYS A 161 23.50 -7.57 -2.91
N LEU A 162 22.75 -7.86 -1.84
CA LEU A 162 21.40 -7.35 -1.64
C LEU A 162 21.34 -5.83 -1.59
N VAL A 163 22.29 -5.18 -0.90
CA VAL A 163 22.35 -3.71 -0.84
C VAL A 163 22.62 -3.12 -2.22
N ARG A 164 23.57 -3.67 -2.98
CA ARG A 164 23.88 -3.19 -4.33
C ARG A 164 22.72 -3.34 -5.30
N GLU A 165 22.05 -4.49 -5.27
CA GLU A 165 20.87 -4.74 -6.09
C GLU A 165 19.76 -3.76 -5.74
N ALA A 166 19.46 -3.57 -4.45
CA ALA A 166 18.44 -2.63 -4.02
C ALA A 166 18.76 -1.17 -4.42
N LEU A 167 20.03 -0.76 -4.34
CA LEU A 167 20.48 0.57 -4.80
C LEU A 167 20.31 0.75 -6.31
N HIS A 168 20.62 -0.28 -7.11
CA HIS A 168 20.43 -0.25 -8.56
C HIS A 168 18.94 -0.20 -8.93
N GLU A 169 18.11 -1.06 -8.34
CA GLU A 169 16.68 -1.09 -8.61
C GLU A 169 15.99 0.21 -8.18
N ARG A 170 16.45 0.87 -7.10
CA ARG A 170 15.95 2.18 -6.68
C ARG A 170 16.07 3.25 -7.77
N LYS A 171 17.17 3.28 -8.53
CA LYS A 171 17.31 4.20 -9.67
C LYS A 171 16.31 3.88 -10.77
N THR A 172 16.14 2.59 -11.07
CA THR A 172 15.17 2.11 -12.06
C THR A 172 13.75 2.53 -11.69
N PHE A 173 13.35 2.37 -10.42
CA PHE A 173 12.05 2.83 -9.89
C PHE A 173 11.74 4.29 -10.23
N LEU A 174 12.71 5.17 -9.95
CA LEU A 174 12.59 6.61 -10.18
C LEU A 174 12.53 6.95 -11.67
N HIS A 175 13.16 6.14 -12.51
CA HIS A 175 13.16 6.32 -13.96
C HIS A 175 11.86 5.87 -14.64
N ILE A 176 11.36 4.67 -14.28
CA ILE A 176 10.21 4.06 -14.97
C ILE A 176 8.86 4.64 -14.51
N ALA A 177 8.80 5.18 -13.29
CA ALA A 177 7.59 5.73 -12.70
C ALA A 177 7.89 6.98 -11.83
N PRO A 178 8.42 8.06 -12.42
CA PRO A 178 8.85 9.26 -11.70
C PRO A 178 7.69 10.01 -11.01
N HIS A 179 6.46 9.79 -11.46
CA HIS A 179 5.27 10.35 -10.84
C HIS A 179 4.86 9.63 -9.54
N LEU A 180 5.29 8.37 -9.36
CA LEU A 180 4.91 7.53 -8.21
C LEU A 180 6.07 7.32 -7.23
N SER A 181 7.28 7.75 -7.58
CA SER A 181 8.51 7.53 -6.81
C SER A 181 9.27 8.84 -6.65
N LEU A 182 9.73 9.12 -5.42
CA LEU A 182 10.34 10.40 -5.07
C LEU A 182 11.64 10.20 -4.29
N HIS A 183 12.48 11.23 -4.33
CA HIS A 183 13.64 11.33 -3.45
C HIS A 183 13.18 11.77 -2.06
N LEU A 184 13.50 10.99 -1.03
CA LEU A 184 13.17 11.31 0.35
C LEU A 184 14.44 11.48 1.19
N PRO A 185 14.75 12.70 1.65
CA PRO A 185 15.76 12.88 2.68
C PRO A 185 15.25 12.30 4.00
N ILE A 186 16.09 11.53 4.68
CA ILE A 186 15.80 10.91 5.97
C ILE A 186 16.84 11.38 6.97
N MET A 187 16.36 12.05 8.03
CA MET A 187 17.16 12.53 9.13
C MET A 187 17.36 11.44 10.18
N LEU A 188 18.60 11.21 10.57
CA LEU A 188 19.01 10.41 11.71
C LEU A 188 19.47 11.37 12.82
N PRO A 189 18.65 11.65 13.86
CA PRO A 189 19.03 12.50 14.98
C PRO A 189 20.04 11.79 15.88
N VAL A 190 21.05 12.51 16.36
CA VAL A 190 22.16 11.94 17.13
C VAL A 190 22.28 12.63 18.50
N TYR A 191 22.19 11.84 19.57
CA TYR A 191 22.22 12.32 20.96
C TYR A 191 23.54 12.03 21.69
N LYS A 192 24.51 11.38 21.02
CA LYS A 192 25.86 11.16 21.55
C LYS A 192 26.92 11.65 20.56
N TRP A 193 27.84 12.48 21.01
CA TRP A 193 28.86 13.10 20.15
C TRP A 193 29.67 12.11 19.31
N TRP A 194 30.09 10.97 19.86
CA TRP A 194 30.87 9.96 19.14
C TRP A 194 30.08 9.27 18.03
N GLN A 195 28.74 9.24 18.11
CA GLN A 195 27.89 8.62 17.10
C GLN A 195 27.78 9.46 15.82
N VAL A 196 28.05 10.78 15.90
CA VAL A 196 28.00 11.67 14.74
C VAL A 196 28.98 11.23 13.64
N PRO A 197 30.30 11.11 13.90
CA PRO A 197 31.24 10.65 12.87
C PRO A 197 30.96 9.20 12.45
N TYR A 198 30.48 8.35 13.36
CA TYR A 198 30.13 6.96 13.06
C TYR A 198 29.00 6.84 12.02
N PHE A 199 27.86 7.49 12.27
CA PHE A 199 26.72 7.45 11.35
C PHE A 199 27.04 8.17 10.04
N TYR A 200 27.78 9.28 10.09
CA TYR A 200 28.20 9.98 8.89
C TYR A 200 29.10 9.12 7.99
N ALA A 201 30.08 8.42 8.57
CA ALA A 201 30.91 7.48 7.83
C ALA A 201 30.10 6.33 7.21
N GLY A 202 29.12 5.78 7.95
CA GLY A 202 28.20 4.76 7.44
C GLY A 202 27.36 5.26 6.26
N CYS A 203 26.78 6.45 6.36
CA CYS A 203 26.02 7.07 5.27
C CYS A 203 26.92 7.41 4.06
N LYS A 204 28.15 7.87 4.28
CA LYS A 204 29.09 8.11 3.18
C LYS A 204 29.52 6.84 2.48
N MET A 205 29.72 5.75 3.23
CA MET A 205 29.97 4.45 2.63
C MET A 205 28.78 3.98 1.79
N TYR A 206 27.56 4.23 2.26
CA TYR A 206 26.34 3.96 1.48
C TYR A 206 26.27 4.79 0.19
N ASP A 207 26.59 6.10 0.25
CA ASP A 207 26.69 6.96 -0.93
C ASP A 207 27.74 6.45 -1.94
N LEU A 208 28.91 6.05 -1.43
CA LEU A 208 30.01 5.52 -2.25
C LEU A 208 29.62 4.22 -2.95
N LEU A 209 28.89 3.34 -2.26
CA LEU A 209 28.38 2.10 -2.84
C LEU A 209 27.28 2.33 -3.86
N ALA A 210 26.47 3.37 -3.68
CA ALA A 210 25.47 3.77 -4.65
C ALA A 210 26.13 4.31 -5.94
N GLY A 211 27.28 4.99 -5.85
CA GLY A 211 28.05 5.42 -7.02
C GLY A 211 27.21 6.29 -7.98
N SER A 212 27.10 5.88 -9.25
CA SER A 212 26.26 6.54 -10.27
C SER A 212 24.75 6.38 -10.05
N GLU A 213 24.36 5.53 -9.11
CA GLU A 213 22.97 5.28 -8.70
C GLU A 213 22.62 6.08 -7.44
N ASN A 214 23.55 6.91 -6.95
CA ASN A 214 23.28 7.78 -5.83
C ASN A 214 22.31 8.90 -6.24
N MET A 215 21.41 9.23 -5.33
CA MET A 215 20.39 10.26 -5.55
C MET A 215 20.97 11.62 -5.20
N GLU A 216 21.44 11.76 -3.96
CA GLU A 216 22.10 12.93 -3.40
C GLU A 216 23.09 12.47 -2.33
N THR A 217 24.11 13.29 -2.03
CA THR A 217 25.08 12.91 -1.00
C THR A 217 24.59 13.24 0.41
N SER A 218 24.86 12.33 1.33
CA SER A 218 24.64 12.51 2.76
C SER A 218 25.40 13.70 3.34
N TYR A 219 24.82 14.37 4.34
CA TYR A 219 25.41 15.56 4.96
C TYR A 219 25.12 15.65 6.45
N LEU A 220 25.92 16.45 7.15
CA LEU A 220 25.77 16.74 8.58
C LEU A 220 24.91 17.97 8.79
N VAL A 221 24.08 17.92 9.82
CA VAL A 221 23.23 19.02 10.26
C VAL A 221 23.52 19.30 11.73
N GLY A 222 23.88 20.54 12.05
CA GLY A 222 24.05 20.96 13.44
C GLY A 222 22.72 21.01 14.19
N LYS A 223 22.75 20.95 15.53
CA LYS A 223 21.55 20.96 16.40
C LYS A 223 20.49 22.00 15.99
N GLY A 224 20.88 23.26 15.81
CA GLY A 224 19.94 24.33 15.46
C GLY A 224 19.22 24.09 14.14
N LYS A 225 19.94 23.65 13.11
CA LYS A 225 19.35 23.35 11.79
C LYS A 225 18.53 22.07 11.80
N ALA A 226 18.87 21.10 12.66
CA ALA A 226 18.06 19.90 12.85
C ALA A 226 16.70 20.24 13.46
N LEU A 227 16.67 21.12 14.46
CA LEU A 227 15.43 21.64 15.06
C LEU A 227 14.67 22.57 14.10
N GLU A 228 15.34 23.30 13.22
CA GLU A 228 14.65 24.07 12.17
C GLU A 228 13.93 23.15 11.16
N ASN A 229 14.62 22.08 10.73
CA ASN A 229 14.07 21.12 9.78
C ASN A 229 13.00 20.21 10.41
N PHE A 230 13.14 19.89 11.70
CA PHE A 230 12.23 19.04 12.47
C PHE A 230 11.94 19.69 13.84
N PRO A 231 11.02 20.68 13.91
CA PRO A 231 10.77 21.47 15.12
C PRO A 231 10.27 20.68 16.32
N MET A 232 9.62 19.55 16.06
CA MET A 232 9.10 18.68 17.12
C MET A 232 10.16 17.77 17.73
N LEU A 233 11.38 17.73 17.20
CA LEU A 233 12.42 16.83 17.67
C LEU A 233 12.81 17.20 19.11
N LYS A 234 13.07 16.19 19.94
CA LYS A 234 13.56 16.42 21.30
C LYS A 234 14.91 17.17 21.26
N ALA A 235 14.93 18.37 21.83
CA ALA A 235 16.10 19.23 21.83
C ALA A 235 17.14 18.86 22.91
N ASP A 236 16.70 18.24 23.99
CA ASP A 236 17.56 17.82 25.09
C ASP A 236 18.49 16.66 24.69
N GLY A 237 19.79 16.80 24.99
CA GLY A 237 20.84 15.86 24.58
C GLY A 237 21.19 15.83 23.08
N LEU A 238 20.44 16.53 22.21
CA LEU A 238 20.69 16.49 20.76
C LEU A 238 22.03 17.15 20.41
N CYS A 239 22.93 16.37 19.78
CA CYS A 239 24.24 16.85 19.31
C CYS A 239 24.16 17.40 17.88
N GLY A 240 23.31 16.80 17.04
CA GLY A 240 23.13 17.13 15.63
C GLY A 240 22.37 16.01 14.93
N ALA A 241 22.44 15.97 13.60
CA ALA A 241 21.85 14.90 12.80
C ALA A 241 22.69 14.58 11.56
N VAL A 242 22.52 13.37 11.05
CA VAL A 242 23.00 12.94 9.72
C VAL A 242 21.79 12.82 8.81
N VAL A 243 21.85 13.43 7.63
CA VAL A 243 20.80 13.26 6.61
C VAL A 243 21.35 12.41 5.48
N TYR A 244 20.61 11.38 5.09
CA TYR A 244 20.88 10.58 3.90
C TYR A 244 19.62 10.49 3.03
N TYR A 245 19.76 10.01 1.80
CA TYR A 245 18.66 9.95 0.85
C TYR A 245 18.26 8.50 0.54
N ASP A 246 16.95 8.27 0.56
CA ASP A 246 16.35 7.03 0.07
C ASP A 246 15.16 7.30 -0.84
N GLY A 247 14.63 6.24 -1.46
CA GLY A 247 13.43 6.34 -2.29
C GLY A 247 12.16 6.20 -1.46
N SER A 248 11.13 6.98 -1.78
CA SER A 248 9.75 6.71 -1.36
C SER A 248 8.89 6.42 -2.58
N HIS A 249 7.77 5.72 -2.39
CA HIS A 249 6.82 5.45 -3.48
C HIS A 249 5.38 5.28 -2.98
N ASN A 250 4.44 5.40 -3.91
CA ASN A 250 3.06 4.94 -3.71
C ASN A 250 2.93 3.49 -4.15
N ASP A 251 2.89 2.57 -3.19
CA ASP A 251 2.96 1.12 -3.45
C ASP A 251 1.79 0.57 -4.26
N SER A 252 0.54 0.84 -3.89
CA SER A 252 -0.60 0.30 -4.66
C SER A 252 -0.78 0.98 -6.01
N ARG A 253 -0.50 2.29 -6.13
CA ARG A 253 -0.51 2.97 -7.44
C ARG A 253 0.60 2.44 -8.35
N MET A 254 1.78 2.16 -7.80
CA MET A 254 2.86 1.52 -8.55
C MET A 254 2.41 0.14 -9.05
N ASN A 255 1.80 -0.67 -8.20
CA ASN A 255 1.25 -1.97 -8.60
C ASN A 255 0.19 -1.84 -9.70
N MET A 256 -0.70 -0.84 -9.59
CA MET A 256 -1.70 -0.57 -10.62
C MET A 256 -1.06 -0.16 -11.94
N ALA A 257 -0.05 0.71 -11.91
CA ALA A 257 0.71 1.09 -13.09
C ALA A 257 1.41 -0.12 -13.74
N LEU A 258 1.91 -1.07 -12.96
CA LEU A 258 2.46 -2.33 -13.46
C LEU A 258 1.39 -3.18 -14.18
N VAL A 259 0.24 -3.39 -13.54
CA VAL A 259 -0.87 -4.16 -14.12
C VAL A 259 -1.37 -3.51 -15.41
N MET A 260 -1.61 -2.20 -15.41
CA MET A 260 -2.09 -1.49 -16.60
C MET A 260 -1.04 -1.42 -17.71
N SER A 261 0.25 -1.40 -17.35
CA SER A 261 1.33 -1.55 -18.34
C SER A 261 1.36 -2.96 -18.92
N ALA A 262 1.10 -4.00 -18.13
CA ALA A 262 1.03 -5.38 -18.63
C ALA A 262 -0.15 -5.54 -19.60
N VAL A 263 -1.30 -4.95 -19.28
CA VAL A 263 -2.46 -4.87 -20.18
C VAL A 263 -2.11 -4.16 -21.48
N HIS A 264 -1.38 -3.04 -21.39
CA HIS A 264 -0.91 -2.33 -22.57
C HIS A 264 0.04 -3.18 -23.44
N GLN A 265 0.85 -4.05 -22.84
CA GLN A 265 1.69 -5.05 -23.54
C GLN A 265 0.90 -6.29 -24.01
N GLY A 266 -0.42 -6.35 -23.79
CA GLY A 266 -1.29 -7.43 -24.27
C GLY A 266 -1.57 -8.56 -23.28
N ALA A 267 -1.21 -8.39 -21.99
CA ALA A 267 -1.60 -9.35 -20.96
C ALA A 267 -3.13 -9.30 -20.71
N VAL A 268 -3.72 -10.47 -20.50
CA VAL A 268 -5.13 -10.60 -20.07
C VAL A 268 -5.15 -10.67 -18.55
N VAL A 269 -5.81 -9.72 -17.90
CA VAL A 269 -5.80 -9.63 -16.43
C VAL A 269 -7.20 -9.60 -15.84
N ALA A 270 -7.40 -10.25 -14.70
CA ALA A 270 -8.67 -10.19 -13.96
C ALA A 270 -8.44 -10.18 -12.45
N ASN A 271 -8.90 -9.12 -11.79
CA ASN A 271 -9.10 -9.10 -10.34
C ASN A 271 -10.45 -9.72 -9.97
N HIS A 272 -10.62 -10.06 -8.70
CA HIS A 272 -11.76 -10.79 -8.16
C HIS A 272 -11.98 -12.15 -8.86
N MET A 273 -10.88 -12.83 -9.19
CA MET A 273 -10.81 -14.08 -9.93
C MET A 273 -9.87 -15.06 -9.22
N GLU A 274 -10.43 -16.05 -8.53
CA GLU A 274 -9.71 -17.00 -7.70
C GLU A 274 -9.30 -18.24 -8.48
N VAL A 275 -8.09 -18.76 -8.26
CA VAL A 275 -7.73 -20.12 -8.67
C VAL A 275 -8.18 -21.10 -7.59
N VAL A 276 -9.16 -21.94 -7.91
CA VAL A 276 -9.73 -22.93 -6.99
C VAL A 276 -9.29 -24.37 -7.29
N GLY A 277 -8.60 -24.58 -8.41
CA GLY A 277 -8.06 -25.90 -8.77
C GLY A 277 -6.98 -25.82 -9.86
N LEU A 278 -6.10 -26.82 -9.89
CA LEU A 278 -5.02 -26.95 -10.87
C LEU A 278 -5.24 -28.21 -11.71
N HIS A 279 -5.13 -28.08 -13.03
CA HIS A 279 -5.35 -29.19 -13.97
C HIS A 279 -4.03 -29.85 -14.34
N LYS A 280 -3.97 -31.18 -14.24
CA LYS A 280 -2.81 -32.00 -14.59
C LYS A 280 -3.15 -32.92 -15.76
N LYS A 281 -2.26 -32.99 -16.74
CA LYS A 281 -2.31 -33.96 -17.84
C LYS A 281 -1.25 -35.05 -17.64
N ALA A 282 -1.41 -36.20 -18.31
CA ALA A 282 -0.34 -37.19 -18.38
C ALA A 282 0.90 -36.59 -19.06
N ALA A 283 2.09 -36.88 -18.53
CA ALA A 283 3.34 -36.37 -19.08
C ALA A 283 3.63 -37.00 -20.46
N ASN A 284 3.85 -36.17 -21.49
CA ASN A 284 4.30 -36.65 -22.79
C ASN A 284 5.83 -36.59 -22.87
N GLU A 285 6.47 -37.76 -23.00
CA GLU A 285 7.94 -37.91 -23.00
C GLU A 285 8.67 -37.14 -24.12
N LYS A 286 7.98 -36.73 -25.18
CA LYS A 286 8.58 -36.03 -26.33
C LYS A 286 8.46 -34.50 -26.27
N THR A 287 7.53 -33.95 -25.49
CA THR A 287 7.21 -32.52 -25.51
C THR A 287 7.25 -31.86 -24.15
N ASP A 288 7.03 -32.62 -23.09
CA ASP A 288 7.01 -32.11 -21.72
C ASP A 288 8.37 -32.40 -21.07
N VAL A 289 9.01 -31.36 -20.52
CA VAL A 289 10.28 -31.50 -19.80
C VAL A 289 9.99 -32.31 -18.53
N LYS A 290 10.51 -33.54 -18.43
CA LYS A 290 10.48 -34.30 -17.18
C LYS A 290 11.34 -33.57 -16.14
N PRO A 291 10.79 -33.06 -15.02
CA PRO A 291 11.63 -32.60 -13.94
C PRO A 291 12.46 -33.77 -13.41
N ARG A 292 13.76 -33.54 -13.19
CA ARG A 292 14.70 -34.59 -12.76
C ARG A 292 14.27 -35.16 -11.40
N GLY A 293 13.99 -36.45 -11.34
CA GLY A 293 14.11 -37.24 -10.10
C GLY A 293 12.86 -37.88 -9.49
N SER A 294 11.69 -37.93 -10.13
CA SER A 294 10.53 -38.69 -9.58
C SER A 294 10.35 -40.06 -10.28
N ALA A 295 10.14 -41.10 -9.48
CA ALA A 295 9.95 -42.49 -9.95
C ALA A 295 8.51 -42.76 -10.44
N GLU A 296 7.55 -41.90 -10.07
CA GLU A 296 6.19 -41.83 -10.62
C GLU A 296 5.96 -40.36 -11.02
N SER A 297 5.48 -40.09 -12.24
CA SER A 297 5.30 -38.72 -12.72
C SER A 297 3.94 -38.20 -12.25
N PRO A 298 3.85 -37.16 -11.41
CA PRO A 298 2.60 -36.67 -10.83
C PRO A 298 1.68 -35.94 -11.84
N GLY A 299 1.82 -36.20 -13.15
CA GLY A 299 1.24 -35.40 -14.23
C GLY A 299 1.94 -34.04 -14.39
N VAL A 300 1.68 -33.37 -15.52
CA VAL A 300 2.21 -32.04 -15.85
C VAL A 300 1.07 -31.04 -15.78
N LEU A 301 1.28 -29.89 -15.15
CA LEU A 301 0.28 -28.84 -15.10
C LEU A 301 -0.06 -28.32 -16.51
N SER A 302 -1.35 -28.11 -16.77
CA SER A 302 -1.84 -27.69 -18.10
C SER A 302 -2.89 -26.59 -18.07
N GLY A 303 -3.31 -26.15 -16.89
CA GLY A 303 -4.36 -25.15 -16.73
C GLY A 303 -4.81 -25.03 -15.27
N ALA A 304 -5.83 -24.20 -15.07
CA ALA A 304 -6.43 -23.97 -13.76
C ALA A 304 -7.95 -23.81 -13.89
N ARG A 305 -8.64 -24.10 -12.79
CA ARG A 305 -10.04 -23.73 -12.58
C ARG A 305 -10.10 -22.39 -11.89
N LEU A 306 -10.80 -21.45 -12.51
CA LEU A 306 -11.02 -20.11 -11.99
C LEU A 306 -12.45 -19.98 -11.45
N ARG A 307 -12.62 -19.18 -10.39
CA ARG A 307 -13.91 -18.74 -9.86
C ARG A 307 -13.97 -17.21 -9.84
N ASP A 308 -14.96 -16.64 -10.53
CA ASP A 308 -15.25 -15.20 -10.40
C ASP A 308 -15.92 -14.95 -9.05
N GLN A 309 -15.26 -14.21 -8.16
CA GLN A 309 -15.76 -13.93 -6.81
C GLN A 309 -17.00 -13.03 -6.82
N VAL A 310 -17.28 -12.36 -7.94
CA VAL A 310 -18.44 -11.48 -8.09
C VAL A 310 -19.69 -12.27 -8.45
N THR A 311 -19.58 -13.22 -9.38
CA THR A 311 -20.72 -13.94 -9.95
C THR A 311 -20.85 -15.38 -9.41
N GLY A 312 -19.79 -15.93 -8.85
CA GLY A 312 -19.69 -17.33 -8.44
C GLY A 312 -19.47 -18.31 -9.60
N GLU A 313 -19.40 -17.83 -10.85
CA GLU A 313 -19.18 -18.69 -12.01
C GLU A 313 -17.77 -19.29 -11.99
N GLU A 314 -17.69 -20.61 -12.22
CA GLU A 314 -16.43 -21.32 -12.40
C GLU A 314 -16.20 -21.72 -13.85
N PHE A 315 -14.96 -21.60 -14.31
CA PHE A 315 -14.55 -22.05 -15.64
C PHE A 315 -13.07 -22.41 -15.69
N ASP A 316 -12.71 -23.23 -16.67
CA ASP A 316 -11.34 -23.72 -16.84
C ASP A 316 -10.59 -22.94 -17.93
N ILE A 317 -9.30 -22.71 -17.70
CA ILE A 317 -8.38 -22.07 -18.66
C ILE A 317 -7.14 -22.94 -18.90
N ARG A 318 -6.50 -22.77 -20.07
CA ARG A 318 -5.28 -23.50 -20.44
C ARG A 318 -4.04 -22.61 -20.44
N ALA A 319 -2.95 -23.11 -19.85
CA ALA A 319 -1.64 -22.45 -19.86
C ALA A 319 -0.51 -23.47 -20.05
N LYS A 320 0.62 -23.06 -20.63
CA LYS A 320 1.82 -23.93 -20.74
C LYS A 320 2.59 -23.97 -19.43
N GLY A 321 2.78 -22.80 -18.81
CA GLY A 321 3.36 -22.65 -17.49
C GLY A 321 2.40 -21.97 -16.51
N ILE A 322 2.50 -22.35 -15.23
CA ILE A 322 1.75 -21.73 -14.14
C ILE A 322 2.75 -21.19 -13.12
N ILE A 323 2.62 -19.90 -12.81
CA ILE A 323 3.45 -19.18 -11.85
C ILE A 323 2.60 -18.86 -10.62
N ASN A 324 3.05 -19.32 -9.45
CA ASN A 324 2.50 -18.97 -8.16
C ASN A 324 3.27 -17.78 -7.57
N ALA A 325 2.63 -16.62 -7.51
CA ALA A 325 3.17 -15.36 -6.99
C ALA A 325 2.25 -14.74 -5.91
N THR A 326 1.59 -15.58 -5.10
CA THR A 326 0.56 -15.15 -4.13
C THR A 326 1.10 -14.70 -2.77
N GLY A 327 2.39 -14.36 -2.69
CA GLY A 327 3.01 -13.79 -1.49
C GLY A 327 2.82 -14.67 -0.24
N PRO A 328 2.22 -14.16 0.87
CA PRO A 328 2.00 -14.97 2.07
C PRO A 328 1.04 -16.14 1.86
N PHE A 329 0.24 -16.14 0.78
CA PHE A 329 -0.69 -17.21 0.43
C PHE A 329 -0.08 -18.29 -0.47
N CYS A 330 1.24 -18.27 -0.73
CA CYS A 330 1.85 -19.18 -1.71
C CYS A 330 1.67 -20.65 -1.35
N ASP A 331 1.63 -20.98 -0.06
CA ASP A 331 1.42 -22.35 0.41
C ASP A 331 0.03 -22.90 0.07
N GLY A 332 -1.00 -22.03 -0.04
CA GLY A 332 -2.33 -22.44 -0.48
C GLY A 332 -2.31 -23.01 -1.90
N ILE A 333 -1.69 -22.29 -2.84
CA ILE A 333 -1.56 -22.74 -4.24
C ILE A 333 -0.62 -23.95 -4.35
N ARG A 334 0.47 -24.02 -3.56
CA ARG A 334 1.35 -25.19 -3.53
C ARG A 334 0.62 -26.46 -3.09
N LYS A 335 -0.29 -26.35 -2.12
CA LYS A 335 -1.11 -27.48 -1.65
C LYS A 335 -2.23 -27.86 -2.62
N LEU A 336 -2.70 -26.95 -3.46
CA LEU A 336 -3.57 -27.29 -4.60
C LEU A 336 -2.84 -28.16 -5.64
N ASP A 337 -1.52 -28.00 -5.77
CA ASP A 337 -0.69 -28.86 -6.62
C ASP A 337 -0.38 -30.20 -5.94
N ASP A 338 0.15 -30.18 -4.72
CA ASP A 338 0.49 -31.37 -3.94
C ASP A 338 0.17 -31.14 -2.45
N PRO A 339 -0.89 -31.77 -1.90
CA PRO A 339 -1.29 -31.59 -0.51
C PRO A 339 -0.24 -32.02 0.52
N SER A 340 0.74 -32.83 0.14
CA SER A 340 1.76 -33.38 1.05
C SER A 340 2.92 -32.42 1.33
N VAL A 341 3.04 -31.31 0.58
CA VAL A 341 4.17 -30.39 0.73
C VAL A 341 4.10 -29.57 2.03
N PRO A 342 5.22 -29.40 2.74
CA PRO A 342 5.27 -28.55 3.93
C PRO A 342 5.16 -27.07 3.56
N ASN A 343 4.65 -26.27 4.49
CA ASN A 343 4.63 -24.81 4.37
C ASN A 343 6.06 -24.27 4.27
N ILE A 344 6.29 -23.34 3.34
CA ILE A 344 7.58 -22.63 3.20
C ILE A 344 7.51 -21.21 3.74
N VAL A 345 6.32 -20.64 3.91
CA VAL A 345 6.16 -19.27 4.41
C VAL A 345 6.03 -19.28 5.93
N ALA A 346 6.81 -18.40 6.58
CA ALA A 346 6.71 -18.04 7.97
C ALA A 346 6.29 -16.57 8.06
N PRO A 347 4.99 -16.25 8.03
CA PRO A 347 4.53 -14.88 7.94
C PRO A 347 4.82 -14.09 9.22
N SER A 348 5.14 -12.82 9.07
CA SER A 348 5.32 -11.87 10.17
C SER A 348 4.43 -10.64 9.97
N SER A 349 3.69 -10.23 10.99
CA SER A 349 2.90 -9.01 11.00
C SER A 349 3.77 -7.78 11.19
N GLY A 350 3.43 -6.72 10.46
CA GLY A 350 3.99 -5.39 10.62
C GLY A 350 2.89 -4.36 10.68
N VAL A 351 2.76 -3.71 11.84
CA VAL A 351 1.80 -2.63 12.05
C VAL A 351 2.45 -1.29 11.74
N HIS A 352 1.66 -0.41 11.14
CA HIS A 352 1.94 1.01 10.97
C HIS A 352 0.73 1.82 11.44
N ILE A 353 0.99 3.03 11.91
CA ILE A 353 -0.04 4.00 12.25
C ILE A 353 0.10 5.23 11.37
N THR A 354 -1.02 5.87 11.06
CA THR A 354 -1.05 7.18 10.43
C THR A 354 -1.43 8.24 11.46
N LEU A 355 -0.63 9.30 11.50
CA LEU A 355 -0.74 10.44 12.39
C LEU A 355 -0.94 11.73 11.56
N PRO A 356 -1.51 12.79 12.15
CA PRO A 356 -1.62 14.10 11.53
C PRO A 356 -0.28 14.63 11.00
N ALA A 357 -0.36 15.43 9.94
CA ALA A 357 0.79 16.07 9.29
C ALA A 357 1.75 16.76 10.26
N TYR A 358 1.23 17.33 11.34
CA TYR A 358 2.05 18.07 12.29
C TYR A 358 3.02 17.20 13.09
N TYR A 359 3.01 15.86 12.95
CA TYR A 359 3.97 14.93 13.57
C TYR A 359 5.24 14.66 12.73
N ALA A 360 5.28 15.07 11.46
CA ALA A 360 6.47 14.97 10.62
C ALA A 360 6.56 16.11 9.59
N PRO A 361 7.75 16.65 9.28
CA PRO A 361 7.93 17.62 8.20
C PRO A 361 7.49 17.05 6.85
N THR A 362 6.86 17.88 6.00
CA THR A 362 6.26 17.47 4.72
C THR A 362 7.25 16.87 3.71
N HIS A 363 8.54 17.18 3.84
CA HIS A 363 9.57 16.82 2.85
C HIS A 363 10.75 16.06 3.43
N MET A 364 10.68 15.60 4.68
CA MET A 364 11.78 14.91 5.33
C MET A 364 11.27 13.83 6.28
N GLY A 365 11.77 12.60 6.09
CA GLY A 365 11.54 11.51 7.02
C GLY A 365 12.51 11.58 8.21
N LEU A 366 12.19 10.83 9.25
CA LEU A 366 13.08 10.57 10.39
C LEU A 366 13.24 9.06 10.55
N ILE A 367 14.46 8.64 10.88
CA ILE A 367 14.77 7.27 11.27
C ILE A 367 15.26 7.26 12.71
N ASP A 368 14.65 6.40 13.51
CA ASP A 368 15.22 5.96 14.78
C ASP A 368 15.98 4.64 14.54
N PRO A 369 17.32 4.65 14.67
CA PRO A 369 18.15 3.48 14.41
C PRO A 369 18.18 2.47 15.58
N ALA A 370 17.59 2.80 16.74
CA ALA A 370 17.62 1.96 17.94
C ALA A 370 16.41 2.23 18.86
N THR A 371 15.30 1.56 18.57
CA THR A 371 14.10 1.53 19.44
C THR A 371 14.41 0.86 20.78
N SER A 372 13.44 0.89 21.71
CA SER A 372 13.52 0.23 23.04
C SER A 372 13.95 -1.25 23.01
N ASP A 373 13.75 -1.94 21.89
CA ASP A 373 14.11 -3.35 21.66
C ASP A 373 15.16 -3.57 20.55
N GLY A 374 15.83 -2.51 20.09
CA GLY A 374 16.91 -2.59 19.10
C GLY A 374 16.44 -2.78 17.64
N ARG A 375 15.16 -2.55 17.37
CA ARG A 375 14.60 -2.39 16.02
C ARG A 375 14.83 -0.96 15.50
N VAL A 376 14.32 -0.74 14.28
CA VAL A 376 14.38 0.54 13.59
C VAL A 376 12.94 0.95 13.31
N ILE A 377 12.62 2.21 13.59
CA ILE A 377 11.31 2.78 13.29
C ILE A 377 11.48 4.01 12.41
N PHE A 378 10.61 4.15 11.41
CA PHE A 378 10.59 5.25 10.47
C PHE A 378 9.38 6.13 10.71
N PHE A 379 9.59 7.44 10.73
CA PHE A 379 8.53 8.44 10.75
C PHE A 379 8.60 9.18 9.42
N LEU A 380 7.64 8.94 8.52
CA LEU A 380 7.74 9.38 7.14
C LEU A 380 6.57 10.29 6.78
N PRO A 381 6.81 11.43 6.09
CA PRO A 381 5.73 12.16 5.46
C PRO A 381 5.14 11.32 4.33
N TRP A 382 3.82 11.19 4.32
CA TRP A 382 3.11 10.41 3.31
C TRP A 382 1.72 10.99 3.05
N GLN A 383 1.49 11.46 1.82
CA GLN A 383 0.21 11.99 1.32
C GLN A 383 -0.48 12.99 2.27
N GLY A 384 0.29 13.96 2.77
CA GLY A 384 -0.23 15.00 3.67
C GLY A 384 -0.31 14.59 5.14
N ASN A 385 0.05 13.36 5.49
CA ASN A 385 0.10 12.86 6.87
C ASN A 385 1.50 12.35 7.24
N ALA A 386 1.65 11.84 8.47
CA ALA A 386 2.86 11.16 8.92
C ALA A 386 2.55 9.67 9.16
N ILE A 387 3.36 8.77 8.62
CA ILE A 387 3.28 7.33 8.95
C ILE A 387 4.41 6.96 9.89
N ALA A 388 4.11 6.18 10.93
CA ALA A 388 5.09 5.65 11.86
C ALA A 388 5.02 4.11 11.89
N GLY A 389 6.17 3.46 11.81
CA GLY A 389 6.26 2.00 11.87
C GLY A 389 7.66 1.46 11.60
N THR A 390 7.91 0.18 11.87
CA THR A 390 6.91 -0.90 11.99
C THR A 390 7.26 -1.92 13.05
N THR A 391 6.25 -2.68 13.48
CA THR A 391 6.42 -3.87 14.32
C THR A 391 6.85 -5.10 13.49
N ASP A 392 7.22 -6.15 14.20
CA ASP A 392 7.64 -7.43 13.65
C ASP A 392 7.27 -8.53 14.65
N SER A 393 6.18 -9.22 14.39
CA SER A 393 5.64 -10.27 15.26
C SER A 393 5.27 -11.50 14.41
N PRO A 394 5.52 -12.74 14.84
CA PRO A 394 4.97 -13.92 14.17
C PRO A 394 3.45 -13.83 14.05
N ALA A 395 2.91 -14.22 12.89
CA ALA A 395 1.48 -14.15 12.61
C ALA A 395 1.01 -15.40 11.88
N GLU A 396 -0.31 -15.52 11.70
CA GLU A 396 -0.90 -16.49 10.78
C GLU A 396 -1.22 -15.82 9.43
N VAL A 397 -1.49 -16.63 8.41
CA VAL A 397 -1.89 -16.11 7.10
C VAL A 397 -3.37 -15.77 7.13
N GLU A 398 -3.66 -14.47 7.20
CA GLU A 398 -5.01 -13.90 7.16
C GLU A 398 -5.13 -12.90 6.00
N GLN A 399 -6.34 -12.74 5.46
CA GLN A 399 -6.62 -11.81 4.36
C GLN A 399 -6.47 -10.34 4.79
N ASP A 400 -7.15 -9.96 5.86
CA ASP A 400 -7.16 -8.62 6.42
C ASP A 400 -6.76 -8.66 7.90
N PRO A 401 -5.47 -8.89 8.20
CA PRO A 401 -4.99 -8.98 9.57
C PRO A 401 -5.25 -7.66 10.31
N LEU A 402 -5.73 -7.78 11.55
CA LEU A 402 -6.04 -6.60 12.37
C LEU A 402 -4.78 -6.08 13.08
N PRO A 403 -4.55 -4.76 13.12
CA PRO A 403 -3.51 -4.19 13.96
C PRO A 403 -3.87 -4.37 15.43
N LYS A 404 -2.99 -4.98 16.22
CA LYS A 404 -3.23 -5.17 17.66
C LYS A 404 -3.03 -3.86 18.41
N GLU A 405 -3.89 -3.56 19.38
CA GLU A 405 -3.80 -2.32 20.16
C GLU A 405 -2.46 -2.21 20.91
N GLN A 406 -1.89 -3.31 21.38
CA GLN A 406 -0.56 -3.35 22.01
C GLN A 406 0.54 -2.89 21.05
N GLU A 407 0.47 -3.27 19.76
CA GLU A 407 1.42 -2.84 18.73
C GLU A 407 1.26 -1.36 18.39
N ILE A 408 0.02 -0.85 18.35
CA ILE A 408 -0.28 0.58 18.16
C ILE A 408 0.32 1.40 19.31
N GLN A 409 0.09 0.99 20.55
CA GLN A 409 0.62 1.66 21.75
C GLN A 409 2.15 1.62 21.80
N TRP A 410 2.75 0.51 21.38
CA TRP A 410 4.20 0.40 21.26
C TRP A 410 4.76 1.42 20.27
N VAL A 411 4.18 1.52 19.06
CA VAL A 411 4.61 2.52 18.06
C VAL A 411 4.46 3.94 18.61
N LEU A 412 3.34 4.27 19.27
CA LEU A 412 3.15 5.58 19.92
C LEU A 412 4.16 5.83 21.04
N GLY A 413 4.62 4.78 21.73
CA GLY A 413 5.69 4.84 22.73
C GLY A 413 7.02 5.24 22.12
N GLU A 414 7.43 4.59 21.03
CA GLU A 414 8.67 4.93 20.32
C GLU A 414 8.61 6.35 19.74
N VAL A 415 7.46 6.77 19.19
CA VAL A 415 7.24 8.14 18.71
C VAL A 415 7.45 9.17 19.83
N ARG A 416 6.94 8.93 21.05
CA ARG A 416 7.13 9.83 22.20
C ARG A 416 8.58 10.03 22.59
N ASN A 417 9.44 9.04 22.40
CA ASN A 417 10.84 9.12 22.83
C ASN A 417 11.66 10.12 22.02
N TYR A 418 11.26 10.40 20.77
CA TYR A 418 11.97 11.27 19.84
C TYR A 418 11.38 12.66 19.68
N LEU A 419 10.11 12.82 20.06
CA LEU A 419 9.45 14.11 20.01
C LEU A 419 9.67 14.89 21.31
N SER A 420 9.54 16.21 21.22
CA SER A 420 9.59 17.12 22.37
C SER A 420 8.56 16.68 23.42
N PRO A 421 8.92 16.64 24.72
CA PRO A 421 7.97 16.32 25.79
C PRO A 421 6.73 17.23 25.81
N GLU A 422 6.82 18.44 25.25
CA GLU A 422 5.68 19.36 25.11
C GLU A 422 4.62 18.86 24.12
N LEU A 423 5.02 18.02 23.17
CA LEU A 423 4.14 17.41 22.18
C LEU A 423 3.54 16.12 22.73
N LYS A 424 2.34 16.23 23.28
CA LYS A 424 1.57 15.08 23.78
C LYS A 424 1.10 14.19 22.63
N VAL A 425 1.79 13.07 22.40
CA VAL A 425 1.42 12.00 21.46
C VAL A 425 0.31 11.14 22.05
N ARG A 426 -0.84 11.08 21.39
CA ARG A 426 -2.05 10.42 21.94
C ARG A 426 -2.54 9.32 21.03
N ARG A 427 -3.24 8.35 21.62
CA ARG A 427 -3.97 7.33 20.86
C ARG A 427 -5.06 7.92 19.97
N GLY A 428 -5.67 9.04 20.38
CA GLY A 428 -6.69 9.77 19.61
C GLY A 428 -6.17 10.47 18.35
N ASP A 429 -4.86 10.67 18.24
CA ASP A 429 -4.26 11.23 17.03
C ASP A 429 -4.05 10.17 15.94
N VAL A 430 -4.26 8.88 16.24
CA VAL A 430 -4.15 7.82 15.24
C VAL A 430 -5.36 7.87 14.31
N LEU A 431 -5.14 8.34 13.08
CA LEU A 431 -6.18 8.48 12.05
C LEU A 431 -6.54 7.13 11.40
N SER A 432 -5.55 6.23 11.32
CA SER A 432 -5.70 4.85 10.89
C SER A 432 -4.56 4.02 11.44
N ALA A 433 -4.77 2.70 11.52
CA ALA A 433 -3.73 1.73 11.83
C ALA A 433 -3.94 0.53 10.92
N TRP A 434 -2.88 -0.03 10.35
CA TRP A 434 -3.01 -1.13 9.41
C TRP A 434 -1.86 -2.12 9.57
N CYS A 435 -2.13 -3.36 9.21
CA CYS A 435 -1.20 -4.47 9.35
C CYS A 435 -0.93 -5.13 8.00
N GLY A 436 0.33 -5.42 7.72
CA GLY A 436 0.76 -6.22 6.56
C GLY A 436 1.47 -7.50 6.99
N LEU A 437 1.33 -8.56 6.19
CA LEU A 437 2.04 -9.83 6.39
C LEU A 437 3.29 -9.89 5.50
N ARG A 438 4.46 -10.02 6.10
CA ARG A 438 5.73 -10.23 5.40
C ARG A 438 5.86 -11.71 5.03
N PRO A 439 6.03 -12.08 3.75
CA PRO A 439 6.17 -13.47 3.35
C PRO A 439 7.61 -13.94 3.56
N LEU A 440 8.07 -14.15 4.81
CA LEU A 440 9.41 -14.69 5.05
C LEU A 440 9.43 -16.16 4.65
N VAL A 441 10.50 -16.61 3.99
CA VAL A 441 10.55 -17.95 3.38
C VAL A 441 11.62 -18.80 4.01
N ARG A 442 11.31 -20.07 4.25
CA ARG A 442 12.28 -21.13 4.59
C ARG A 442 12.68 -21.85 3.32
N ASN A 443 13.97 -22.15 3.14
CA ASN A 443 14.42 -22.89 1.97
C ASN A 443 14.13 -24.39 2.16
N PRO A 444 13.24 -25.02 1.37
CA PRO A 444 12.96 -26.45 1.49
C PRO A 444 14.14 -27.34 1.06
N ALA A 445 15.12 -26.80 0.32
CA ALA A 445 16.33 -27.52 -0.12
C ALA A 445 17.54 -27.33 0.82
N ALA A 446 17.45 -26.50 1.86
CA ALA A 446 18.55 -26.29 2.80
C ALA A 446 18.67 -27.44 3.80
N LYS A 447 19.90 -27.84 4.15
CA LYS A 447 20.18 -28.85 5.18
C LYS A 447 19.75 -28.41 6.59
N ASP A 448 19.64 -27.10 6.82
CA ASP A 448 19.13 -26.50 8.05
C ASP A 448 17.79 -25.79 7.77
N SER A 449 16.70 -26.46 8.11
CA SER A 449 15.31 -26.06 7.85
C SER A 449 14.85 -24.84 8.66
N GLN A 450 15.69 -24.32 9.58
CA GLN A 450 15.39 -23.15 10.42
C GLN A 450 15.92 -21.83 9.83
N SER A 451 16.81 -21.88 8.84
CA SER A 451 17.39 -20.65 8.27
C SER A 451 16.43 -20.00 7.26
N LEU A 452 15.95 -18.79 7.58
CA LEU A 452 15.12 -18.00 6.68
C LEU A 452 15.94 -17.46 5.50
N VAL A 453 15.42 -17.65 4.29
CA VAL A 453 15.94 -17.03 3.07
C VAL A 453 15.71 -15.53 3.19
N ARG A 454 16.82 -14.78 3.16
CA ARG A 454 16.77 -13.31 3.29
C ARG A 454 16.43 -12.60 1.98
N ASN A 455 16.53 -13.31 0.86
CA ASN A 455 16.08 -12.86 -0.46
C ASN A 455 14.78 -13.57 -0.85
N HIS A 456 14.44 -13.55 -2.13
CA HIS A 456 13.40 -14.36 -2.73
C HIS A 456 13.90 -15.75 -3.11
N MET A 457 12.97 -16.65 -3.41
CA MET A 457 13.23 -18.00 -3.88
C MET A 457 12.34 -18.29 -5.09
N VAL A 458 12.92 -18.90 -6.11
CA VAL A 458 12.21 -19.51 -7.24
C VAL A 458 12.36 -21.01 -7.14
N HIS A 459 11.23 -21.74 -7.13
CA HIS A 459 11.19 -23.19 -7.01
C HIS A 459 10.18 -23.80 -7.98
N VAL A 460 10.57 -24.84 -8.71
CA VAL A 460 9.69 -25.58 -9.63
C VAL A 460 9.31 -26.92 -9.04
N SER A 461 8.01 -27.20 -8.89
CA SER A 461 7.53 -28.50 -8.39
C SER A 461 7.70 -29.62 -9.43
N PRO A 462 7.64 -30.90 -9.03
CA PRO A 462 7.67 -32.02 -9.97
C PRO A 462 6.53 -32.06 -11.00
N SER A 463 5.43 -31.33 -10.79
CA SER A 463 4.35 -31.19 -11.79
C SER A 463 4.52 -29.96 -12.69
N GLY A 464 5.54 -29.12 -12.44
CA GLY A 464 5.84 -27.90 -13.18
C GLY A 464 5.30 -26.60 -12.57
N LEU A 465 4.82 -26.59 -11.31
CA LEU A 465 4.41 -25.33 -10.67
C LEU A 465 5.63 -24.49 -10.33
N LEU A 466 5.79 -23.33 -10.96
CA LEU A 466 6.86 -22.39 -10.65
C LEU A 466 6.38 -21.43 -9.56
N THR A 467 6.95 -21.54 -8.36
CA THR A 467 6.62 -20.66 -7.22
C THR A 467 7.73 -19.65 -7.02
N ILE A 468 7.35 -18.36 -6.94
CA ILE A 468 8.19 -17.31 -6.39
C ILE A 468 7.66 -16.86 -5.03
N ALA A 469 8.51 -16.91 -4.02
CA ALA A 469 8.17 -16.53 -2.65
C ALA A 469 9.27 -15.66 -2.03
N GLY A 470 8.88 -14.80 -1.08
CA GLY A 470 9.80 -13.90 -0.39
C GLY A 470 10.05 -12.59 -1.13
N GLY A 471 11.23 -12.01 -0.91
CA GLY A 471 11.64 -10.78 -1.56
C GLY A 471 11.07 -9.50 -0.96
N LYS A 472 11.24 -8.39 -1.69
CA LYS A 472 10.90 -7.03 -1.26
C LYS A 472 10.29 -6.24 -2.40
N TRP A 473 9.57 -5.17 -2.06
CA TRP A 473 9.10 -4.21 -3.07
C TRP A 473 10.28 -3.64 -3.87
N THR A 474 11.37 -3.19 -3.23
CA THR A 474 12.53 -2.62 -3.95
C THR A 474 13.08 -3.51 -5.06
N THR A 475 13.03 -4.84 -4.92
CA THR A 475 13.63 -5.78 -5.88
C THR A 475 12.60 -6.44 -6.81
N TYR A 476 11.33 -5.99 -6.82
CA TYR A 476 10.25 -6.67 -7.56
C TYR A 476 10.55 -6.91 -9.05
N ARG A 477 11.23 -5.97 -9.71
CA ARG A 477 11.53 -6.04 -11.14
C ARG A 477 12.64 -7.05 -11.44
N ALA A 478 13.71 -7.08 -10.63
CA ALA A 478 14.73 -8.11 -10.72
C ALA A 478 14.15 -9.51 -10.43
N MET A 479 13.30 -9.63 -9.41
CA MET A 479 12.58 -10.87 -9.11
C MET A 479 11.69 -11.33 -10.27
N ALA A 480 11.02 -10.40 -10.94
CA ALA A 480 10.20 -10.70 -12.12
C ALA A 480 11.06 -11.20 -13.28
N GLU A 481 12.18 -10.53 -13.56
CA GLU A 481 13.15 -10.92 -14.61
C GLU A 481 13.65 -12.35 -14.39
N GLU A 482 14.12 -12.67 -13.17
CA GLU A 482 14.60 -14.02 -12.81
C GLU A 482 13.48 -15.07 -12.92
N THR A 483 12.26 -14.72 -12.51
CA THR A 483 11.11 -15.63 -12.58
C THR A 483 10.72 -15.95 -14.02
N VAL A 484 10.68 -14.94 -14.89
CA VAL A 484 10.34 -15.12 -16.31
C VAL A 484 11.45 -15.87 -17.05
N ASP A 485 12.72 -15.61 -16.73
CA ASP A 485 13.85 -16.38 -17.27
C ASP A 485 13.72 -17.87 -16.91
N ALA A 486 13.48 -18.16 -15.63
CA ALA A 486 13.25 -19.53 -15.17
C ALA A 486 12.02 -20.17 -15.83
N ALA A 487 10.95 -19.41 -16.04
CA ALA A 487 9.75 -19.89 -16.73
C ALA A 487 10.00 -20.20 -18.21
N ILE A 488 10.78 -19.37 -18.90
CA ILE A 488 11.16 -19.60 -20.31
C ILE A 488 11.94 -20.90 -20.45
N GLU A 489 12.91 -21.15 -19.56
CA GLU A 489 13.68 -22.39 -19.55
C GLU A 489 12.81 -23.61 -19.19
N THR A 490 12.04 -23.50 -18.10
CA THR A 490 11.24 -24.61 -17.55
C THR A 490 10.15 -25.07 -18.53
N PHE A 491 9.47 -24.13 -19.18
CA PHE A 491 8.33 -24.43 -20.05
C PHE A 491 8.67 -24.37 -21.55
N ASN A 492 9.96 -24.22 -21.89
CA ASN A 492 10.47 -24.12 -23.26
C ASN A 492 9.70 -23.06 -24.09
N LEU A 493 9.51 -21.88 -23.51
CA LEU A 493 8.79 -20.78 -24.14
C LEU A 493 9.68 -20.05 -25.16
N LYS A 494 9.04 -19.38 -26.12
CA LYS A 494 9.72 -18.66 -27.19
C LYS A 494 9.41 -17.17 -27.12
N PRO A 495 10.14 -16.38 -26.31
CA PRO A 495 9.96 -14.94 -26.27
C PRO A 495 10.39 -14.31 -27.61
N GLN A 496 9.85 -13.14 -27.91
CA GLN A 496 10.20 -12.34 -29.10
C GLN A 496 11.45 -11.47 -28.87
N GLY A 497 11.83 -11.23 -27.62
CA GLY A 497 12.98 -10.40 -27.26
C GLY A 497 13.44 -10.59 -25.80
N PRO A 498 14.51 -9.90 -25.38
CA PRO A 498 15.04 -9.95 -24.02
C PRO A 498 14.16 -9.15 -23.04
N CYS A 499 14.49 -9.20 -21.75
CA CYS A 499 13.88 -8.32 -20.75
C CYS A 499 14.16 -6.85 -21.09
N VAL A 500 13.11 -6.01 -21.09
CA VAL A 500 13.20 -4.56 -21.36
C VAL A 500 12.72 -3.71 -20.18
N THR A 501 12.36 -4.33 -19.06
CA THR A 501 11.66 -3.69 -17.93
C THR A 501 12.48 -2.62 -17.20
N LYS A 502 13.82 -2.63 -17.30
CA LYS A 502 14.69 -1.58 -16.74
C LYS A 502 14.44 -0.20 -17.36
N LEU A 503 13.87 -0.20 -18.56
CA LEU A 503 13.79 0.93 -19.46
C LEU A 503 12.35 1.22 -19.91
N LEU A 504 11.40 0.38 -19.49
CA LEU A 504 10.00 0.45 -19.82
C LEU A 504 9.29 1.42 -18.87
N GLN A 505 8.92 2.58 -19.39
CA GLN A 505 8.12 3.54 -18.61
C GLN A 505 6.72 2.98 -18.38
N LEU A 506 6.24 3.07 -17.13
CA LEU A 506 4.90 2.59 -16.79
C LEU A 506 3.83 3.57 -17.29
N ILE A 507 2.60 3.08 -17.46
CA ILE A 507 1.42 3.93 -17.70
C ILE A 507 1.40 5.09 -16.69
N GLY A 508 1.20 6.31 -17.18
CA GLY A 508 1.30 7.56 -16.40
C GLY A 508 2.64 8.27 -16.51
N ALA A 509 3.75 7.57 -16.74
CA ALA A 509 5.09 8.18 -16.71
C ALA A 509 5.45 9.00 -17.96
N HIS A 510 4.94 8.61 -19.13
CA HIS A 510 5.44 9.08 -20.43
C HIS A 510 5.32 10.59 -20.68
N GLY A 511 4.26 11.22 -20.15
CA GLY A 511 4.01 12.67 -20.29
C GLY A 511 4.21 13.47 -19.01
N TRP A 512 4.71 12.83 -17.95
CA TRP A 512 4.83 13.46 -16.66
C TRP A 512 6.07 14.36 -16.58
N HIS A 513 5.90 15.49 -15.90
CA HIS A 513 6.98 16.38 -15.50
C HIS A 513 6.53 17.15 -14.25
N ASN A 514 7.48 17.66 -13.45
CA ASN A 514 7.22 18.31 -12.15
C ASN A 514 6.20 19.46 -12.19
N THR A 515 6.03 20.11 -13.34
CA THR A 515 5.12 21.24 -13.54
C THR A 515 3.81 20.88 -14.23
N LEU A 516 3.52 19.59 -14.45
CA LEU A 516 2.31 19.14 -15.14
C LEU A 516 1.04 19.62 -14.44
N TYR A 517 1.05 19.67 -13.10
CA TYR A 517 -0.10 20.11 -12.29
C TYR A 517 -0.52 21.55 -12.63
N ILE A 518 0.43 22.42 -13.02
CA ILE A 518 0.14 23.81 -13.42
C ILE A 518 -0.76 23.83 -14.65
N LYS A 519 -0.52 22.93 -15.62
CA LYS A 519 -1.37 22.82 -16.81
C LYS A 519 -2.77 22.35 -16.47
N LEU A 520 -2.91 21.39 -15.56
CA LEU A 520 -4.23 20.95 -15.10
C LEU A 520 -5.00 22.08 -14.41
N ILE A 521 -4.32 22.92 -13.63
CA ILE A 521 -4.92 24.13 -13.03
C ILE A 521 -5.38 25.11 -14.12
N GLN A 522 -4.55 25.37 -15.12
CA GLN A 522 -4.84 26.33 -16.19
C GLN A 522 -6.00 25.89 -17.09
N ASP A 523 -6.04 24.60 -17.43
CA ASP A 523 -7.00 24.09 -18.41
C ASP A 523 -8.35 23.72 -17.77
N PHE A 524 -8.36 23.25 -16.52
CA PHE A 524 -9.58 22.81 -15.82
C PHE A 524 -9.99 23.69 -14.62
N GLY A 525 -9.15 24.62 -14.17
CA GLY A 525 -9.46 25.46 -13.01
C GLY A 525 -9.55 24.68 -11.69
N LEU A 526 -8.64 23.72 -11.48
CA LEU A 526 -8.55 22.89 -10.27
C LEU A 526 -7.77 23.61 -9.15
N GLU A 527 -8.05 23.23 -7.90
CA GLU A 527 -7.19 23.59 -6.78
C GLU A 527 -5.79 22.98 -6.91
N SER A 528 -4.76 23.69 -6.41
CA SER A 528 -3.37 23.28 -6.60
C SER A 528 -3.05 21.94 -5.95
N GLU A 529 -3.61 21.67 -4.77
CA GLU A 529 -3.45 20.40 -4.06
C GLU A 529 -4.05 19.23 -4.84
N VAL A 530 -5.27 19.41 -5.38
CA VAL A 530 -5.95 18.41 -6.22
C VAL A 530 -5.17 18.15 -7.50
N ALA A 531 -4.75 19.20 -8.21
CA ALA A 531 -3.96 19.06 -9.42
C ALA A 531 -2.65 18.29 -9.17
N LYS A 532 -1.97 18.59 -8.05
CA LYS A 532 -0.75 17.88 -7.66
C LYS A 532 -1.02 16.42 -7.30
N HIS A 533 -2.07 16.15 -6.52
CA HIS A 533 -2.51 14.79 -6.21
C HIS A 533 -2.76 13.97 -7.48
N LEU A 534 -3.48 14.54 -8.46
CA LEU A 534 -3.76 13.84 -9.70
C LEU A 534 -2.48 13.54 -10.50
N THR A 535 -1.55 14.49 -10.60
CA THR A 535 -0.28 14.23 -11.30
C THR A 535 0.61 13.22 -10.57
N ASP A 536 0.59 13.21 -9.24
CA ASP A 536 1.43 12.34 -8.42
C ASP A 536 0.83 10.92 -8.26
N ASN A 537 -0.41 10.69 -8.70
CA ASN A 537 -1.05 9.35 -8.67
C ASN A 537 -1.36 8.78 -10.06
N TYR A 538 -1.65 9.62 -11.04
CA TYR A 538 -2.04 9.20 -12.40
C TYR A 538 -1.02 9.63 -13.47
N GLY A 539 -0.08 10.50 -13.12
CA GLY A 539 0.90 10.98 -14.09
C GLY A 539 0.21 11.71 -15.25
N ASP A 540 0.55 11.33 -16.48
CA ASP A 540 -0.11 11.84 -17.68
C ASP A 540 -1.54 11.31 -17.89
N ARG A 541 -2.00 10.33 -17.10
CA ARG A 541 -3.42 9.92 -17.07
C ARG A 541 -4.32 10.89 -16.31
N ALA A 542 -3.74 11.83 -15.57
CA ALA A 542 -4.51 12.87 -14.88
C ALA A 542 -5.42 13.66 -15.84
N TRP A 543 -5.01 13.83 -17.11
CA TRP A 543 -5.85 14.42 -18.16
C TRP A 543 -7.15 13.66 -18.38
N SER A 544 -7.09 12.32 -18.42
CA SER A 544 -8.26 11.47 -18.56
C SER A 544 -9.19 11.58 -17.36
N VAL A 545 -8.64 11.68 -16.13
CA VAL A 545 -9.44 11.93 -14.92
C VAL A 545 -10.14 13.28 -15.03
N CYS A 546 -9.40 14.35 -15.34
CA CYS A 546 -9.95 15.71 -15.44
C CYS A 546 -11.00 15.85 -16.56
N SER A 547 -10.88 15.08 -17.64
CA SER A 547 -11.84 15.07 -18.75
C SER A 547 -13.23 14.58 -18.36
N LEU A 548 -13.36 13.89 -17.22
CA LEU A 548 -14.63 13.43 -16.67
C LEU A 548 -15.28 14.47 -15.73
N ALA A 549 -14.59 15.58 -15.44
CA ALA A 549 -15.04 16.55 -14.47
C ALA A 549 -16.14 17.45 -15.04
N GLU A 550 -17.22 17.58 -14.27
CA GLU A 550 -18.27 18.56 -14.54
C GLU A 550 -17.96 19.86 -13.79
N PRO A 551 -18.43 21.02 -14.29
CA PRO A 551 -18.30 22.28 -13.57
C PRO A 551 -18.94 22.21 -12.17
N THR A 552 -18.24 22.68 -11.15
CA THR A 552 -18.72 22.61 -9.75
C THR A 552 -19.86 23.60 -9.45
N GLY A 553 -20.05 24.60 -10.32
CA GLY A 553 -20.94 25.74 -10.09
C GLY A 553 -20.34 26.84 -9.21
N ASN A 554 -19.14 26.64 -8.67
CA ASN A 554 -18.43 27.66 -7.90
C ASN A 554 -17.57 28.56 -8.80
N ARG A 555 -17.23 29.75 -8.30
CA ARG A 555 -16.24 30.62 -8.96
C ARG A 555 -14.86 29.96 -9.02
N TRP A 556 -14.50 29.26 -7.95
CA TRP A 556 -13.27 28.49 -7.82
C TRP A 556 -13.46 27.39 -6.75
N PRO A 557 -12.96 26.17 -6.96
CA PRO A 557 -12.46 25.65 -8.23
C PRO A 557 -13.57 25.52 -9.29
N VAL A 558 -13.21 25.63 -10.57
CA VAL A 558 -14.17 25.55 -11.69
C VAL A 558 -14.64 24.11 -11.88
N HIS A 559 -13.72 23.15 -11.79
CA HIS A 559 -13.98 21.71 -11.88
C HIS A 559 -13.40 20.97 -10.66
N GLY A 560 -13.75 19.70 -10.50
CA GLY A 560 -13.18 18.82 -9.49
C GLY A 560 -13.94 18.89 -8.17
N LYS A 561 -14.96 18.05 -8.04
CA LYS A 561 -15.74 17.93 -6.81
C LYS A 561 -15.08 16.91 -5.88
N ARG A 562 -14.57 17.38 -4.73
CA ARG A 562 -13.92 16.52 -3.74
C ARG A 562 -14.92 15.54 -3.10
N LEU A 563 -14.48 14.30 -2.84
CA LEU A 563 -15.20 13.29 -2.06
C LEU A 563 -15.30 13.69 -0.59
N ASP A 564 -14.19 14.17 -0.02
CA ASP A 564 -14.11 14.78 1.31
C ASP A 564 -13.43 16.14 1.20
N PRO A 565 -13.94 17.20 1.86
CA PRO A 565 -13.32 18.53 1.78
C PRO A 565 -11.85 18.56 2.23
N SER A 566 -11.45 17.69 3.15
CA SER A 566 -10.12 17.67 3.78
C SER A 566 -9.08 16.91 2.96
N TYR A 567 -9.50 16.18 1.92
CA TYR A 567 -8.61 15.36 1.10
C TYR A 567 -8.75 15.72 -0.38
N PRO A 568 -7.66 15.62 -1.17
CA PRO A 568 -7.66 16.05 -2.58
C PRO A 568 -8.30 15.05 -3.54
N TYR A 569 -9.13 14.12 -3.04
CA TYR A 569 -9.72 13.06 -3.85
C TYR A 569 -11.02 13.52 -4.51
N LEU A 570 -11.16 13.23 -5.80
CA LEU A 570 -12.27 13.68 -6.63
C LEU A 570 -13.32 12.58 -6.87
N GLU A 571 -14.57 12.98 -7.11
CA GLU A 571 -15.62 12.09 -7.58
C GLU A 571 -15.27 11.48 -8.96
N GLU A 572 -14.58 12.24 -9.80
CA GLU A 572 -14.12 11.82 -11.12
C GLU A 572 -13.11 10.68 -11.08
N GLU A 573 -12.28 10.61 -10.03
CA GLU A 573 -11.37 9.48 -9.85
C GLU A 573 -12.13 8.16 -9.71
N VAL A 574 -13.26 8.16 -9.00
CA VAL A 574 -14.13 6.99 -8.85
C VAL A 574 -14.59 6.48 -10.21
N ARG A 575 -15.08 7.38 -11.08
CA ARG A 575 -15.50 7.01 -12.44
C ARG A 575 -14.33 6.52 -13.29
N TYR A 576 -13.20 7.21 -13.22
CA TYR A 576 -12.00 6.85 -13.98
C TYR A 576 -11.52 5.44 -13.62
N VAL A 577 -11.41 5.10 -12.33
CA VAL A 577 -10.84 3.81 -11.90
C VAL A 577 -11.79 2.63 -12.10
N VAL A 578 -13.11 2.86 -12.06
CA VAL A 578 -14.10 1.84 -12.46
C VAL A 578 -13.95 1.51 -13.95
N ARG A 579 -13.81 2.54 -14.80
CA ARG A 579 -13.72 2.37 -16.26
C ARG A 579 -12.36 1.88 -16.75
N ASN A 580 -11.26 2.32 -16.12
CA ASN A 580 -9.90 2.17 -16.65
C ASN A 580 -8.95 1.39 -15.74
N GLU A 581 -9.34 1.04 -14.52
CA GLU A 581 -8.45 0.34 -13.56
C GLU A 581 -9.15 -0.81 -12.83
N TYR A 582 -10.24 -1.32 -13.42
CA TYR A 582 -10.98 -2.51 -12.99
C TYR A 582 -11.48 -2.48 -11.54
N ALA A 583 -11.72 -1.30 -10.96
CA ALA A 583 -12.31 -1.20 -9.64
C ALA A 583 -13.78 -1.64 -9.68
N ILE A 584 -14.15 -2.62 -8.85
CA ILE A 584 -15.51 -3.16 -8.80
C ILE A 584 -16.07 -3.25 -7.37
N THR A 585 -15.28 -2.97 -6.35
CA THR A 585 -15.76 -2.76 -4.98
C THR A 585 -15.37 -1.37 -4.47
N PRO A 586 -16.10 -0.75 -3.51
CA PRO A 586 -15.68 0.54 -2.96
C PRO A 586 -14.35 0.47 -2.23
N VAL A 587 -14.03 -0.70 -1.66
CA VAL A 587 -12.73 -0.94 -1.02
C VAL A 587 -11.61 -0.75 -2.04
N ASP A 588 -11.81 -1.12 -3.30
CA ASP A 588 -10.82 -0.96 -4.38
C ASP A 588 -10.40 0.50 -4.51
N ILE A 589 -11.38 1.38 -4.31
CA ILE A 589 -11.23 2.82 -4.42
C ILE A 589 -10.62 3.39 -3.14
N ILE A 590 -11.31 3.26 -1.99
CA ILE A 590 -10.91 3.91 -0.74
C ILE A 590 -9.60 3.37 -0.18
N ALA A 591 -9.25 2.11 -0.45
CA ALA A 591 -8.06 1.50 0.10
C ALA A 591 -6.89 1.51 -0.89
N ARG A 592 -7.12 1.39 -2.21
CA ARG A 592 -6.03 1.10 -3.16
C ARG A 592 -5.85 2.16 -4.25
N ARG A 593 -6.92 2.81 -4.72
CA ARG A 593 -6.80 3.90 -5.70
C ARG A 593 -6.56 5.25 -5.05
N THR A 594 -7.34 5.62 -4.03
CA THR A 594 -7.17 6.89 -3.29
C THR A 594 -6.29 6.76 -2.06
N ARG A 595 -6.29 5.58 -1.41
CA ARG A 595 -5.61 5.28 -0.13
C ARG A 595 -6.21 5.98 1.09
N LEU A 596 -7.39 6.59 0.97
CA LEU A 596 -8.03 7.29 2.08
C LEU A 596 -8.17 6.41 3.34
N ALA A 597 -8.46 5.11 3.19
CA ALA A 597 -8.54 4.19 4.33
C ALA A 597 -7.21 4.04 5.09
N PHE A 598 -6.07 4.19 4.40
CA PHE A 598 -4.75 4.20 5.02
C PHE A 598 -4.39 5.55 5.62
N LEU A 599 -5.03 6.64 5.19
CA LEU A 599 -4.80 7.96 5.75
C LEU A 599 -5.69 8.26 6.95
N ASN A 600 -6.97 7.90 6.85
CA ASN A 600 -7.97 8.15 7.87
C ASN A 600 -9.18 7.22 7.69
N ALA A 601 -9.33 6.25 8.59
CA ALA A 601 -10.37 5.24 8.51
C ALA A 601 -11.78 5.82 8.68
N GLN A 602 -11.93 6.89 9.47
CA GLN A 602 -13.22 7.55 9.68
C GLN A 602 -13.63 8.39 8.46
N ALA A 603 -12.71 9.16 7.88
CA ALA A 603 -12.97 9.88 6.63
C ALA A 603 -13.29 8.90 5.49
N ALA A 604 -12.62 7.75 5.43
CA ALA A 604 -12.97 6.68 4.49
C ALA A 604 -14.41 6.19 4.67
N LEU A 605 -14.85 5.97 5.93
CA LEU A 605 -16.24 5.62 6.23
C LEU A 605 -17.23 6.72 5.82
N GLU A 606 -16.88 8.00 6.01
CA GLU A 606 -17.73 9.14 5.65
C GLU A 606 -17.97 9.28 4.14
N VAL A 607 -16.95 9.01 3.32
CA VAL A 607 -17.09 9.12 1.86
C VAL A 607 -17.74 7.89 1.21
N LEU A 608 -17.79 6.74 1.90
CA LEU A 608 -18.32 5.48 1.37
C LEU A 608 -19.70 5.62 0.68
N PRO A 609 -20.70 6.31 1.26
CA PRO A 609 -22.00 6.45 0.59
C PRO A 609 -21.89 7.11 -0.78
N ARG A 610 -21.06 8.16 -0.91
CA ARG A 610 -20.90 8.87 -2.19
C ARG A 610 -20.14 8.01 -3.20
N VAL A 611 -19.09 7.32 -2.77
CA VAL A 611 -18.36 6.36 -3.62
C VAL A 611 -19.30 5.28 -4.14
N ILE A 612 -20.12 4.69 -3.26
CA ILE A 612 -21.11 3.65 -3.61
C ILE A 612 -22.16 4.18 -4.58
N ASP A 613 -22.63 5.42 -4.43
CA ASP A 613 -23.60 6.00 -5.33
C ASP A 613 -23.04 6.18 -6.75
N ILE A 614 -21.81 6.69 -6.88
CA ILE A 614 -21.14 6.81 -8.18
C ILE A 614 -20.87 5.43 -8.78
N MET A 615 -20.37 4.47 -8.00
CA MET A 615 -20.16 3.10 -8.49
C MET A 615 -21.45 2.43 -8.93
N ALA A 616 -22.55 2.66 -8.22
CA ALA A 616 -23.85 2.11 -8.60
C ALA A 616 -24.38 2.69 -9.91
N GLU A 617 -24.10 3.97 -10.19
CA GLU A 617 -24.39 4.58 -11.50
C GLU A 617 -23.56 3.92 -12.62
N GLU A 618 -22.27 3.68 -12.39
CA GLU A 618 -21.36 3.09 -13.39
C GLU A 618 -21.60 1.59 -13.62
N LEU A 619 -21.96 0.85 -12.58
CA LEU A 619 -22.06 -0.62 -12.57
C LEU A 619 -23.51 -1.15 -12.51
N GLY A 620 -24.50 -0.25 -12.46
CA GLY A 620 -25.92 -0.62 -12.45
C GLY A 620 -26.38 -1.32 -11.17
N TRP A 621 -25.87 -0.93 -10.00
CA TRP A 621 -26.19 -1.61 -8.74
C TRP A 621 -27.60 -1.27 -8.20
N THR A 622 -28.26 -2.30 -7.67
CA THR A 622 -29.53 -2.15 -6.93
C THR A 622 -29.27 -1.60 -5.52
N ASN A 623 -30.33 -1.11 -4.85
CA ASN A 623 -30.23 -0.67 -3.45
C ASN A 623 -29.76 -1.78 -2.51
N MET A 624 -30.13 -3.03 -2.77
CA MET A 624 -29.67 -4.19 -1.98
C MET A 624 -28.15 -4.38 -2.13
N HIS A 625 -27.61 -4.26 -3.34
CA HIS A 625 -26.17 -4.32 -3.58
C HIS A 625 -25.44 -3.17 -2.88
N LYS A 626 -26.00 -1.95 -2.90
CA LYS A 626 -25.42 -0.79 -2.19
C LYS A 626 -25.25 -1.07 -0.69
N GLU A 627 -26.29 -1.61 -0.04
CA GLU A 627 -26.25 -1.95 1.39
C GLU A 627 -25.26 -3.09 1.70
N ALA A 628 -25.27 -4.15 0.88
CA ALA A 628 -24.36 -5.29 1.06
C ALA A 628 -22.89 -4.86 0.96
N THR A 629 -22.57 -4.09 -0.09
CA THR A 629 -21.22 -3.56 -0.31
C THR A 629 -20.81 -2.55 0.76
N PHE A 630 -21.73 -1.73 1.26
CA PHE A 630 -21.45 -0.82 2.38
C PHE A 630 -21.05 -1.60 3.64
N ASN A 631 -21.80 -2.66 3.96
CA ASN A 631 -21.50 -3.52 5.11
C ASN A 631 -20.16 -4.25 4.96
N HIS A 632 -19.85 -4.80 3.79
CA HIS A 632 -18.54 -5.38 3.51
C HIS A 632 -17.42 -4.34 3.70
N SER A 633 -17.59 -3.13 3.14
CA SER A 633 -16.59 -2.06 3.23
C SER A 633 -16.35 -1.60 4.67
N LYS A 634 -17.39 -1.56 5.51
CA LYS A 634 -17.25 -1.29 6.95
C LYS A 634 -16.42 -2.35 7.68
N GLN A 635 -16.64 -3.62 7.35
CA GLN A 635 -15.87 -4.72 7.96
C GLN A 635 -14.39 -4.62 7.60
N PHE A 636 -14.09 -4.33 6.33
CA PHE A 636 -12.71 -4.07 5.91
C PHE A 636 -12.06 -2.94 6.70
N LEU A 637 -12.79 -1.85 6.98
CA LEU A 637 -12.24 -0.70 7.71
C LEU A 637 -11.80 -1.03 9.15
N LEU A 638 -12.24 -2.16 9.74
CA LEU A 638 -11.67 -2.65 11.00
C LEU A 638 -10.18 -2.97 10.88
N SER A 639 -9.76 -3.54 9.76
CA SER A 639 -8.34 -3.79 9.46
C SER A 639 -7.52 -2.51 9.26
N MET A 640 -8.21 -1.36 9.15
CA MET A 640 -7.64 -0.01 9.03
C MET A 640 -7.74 0.78 10.35
N GLY A 641 -8.11 0.13 11.45
CA GLY A 641 -8.16 0.72 12.78
C GLY A 641 -9.47 1.46 13.10
N LEU A 642 -10.53 1.25 12.29
CA LEU A 642 -11.86 1.78 12.60
C LEU A 642 -12.39 1.16 13.91
N PRO A 643 -12.92 1.95 14.87
CA PRO A 643 -13.49 1.40 16.10
C PRO A 643 -14.70 0.50 15.83
N ARG A 644 -14.80 -0.64 16.53
CA ARG A 644 -15.93 -1.59 16.43
C ARG A 644 -17.29 -0.92 16.68
N SER A 645 -17.35 0.12 17.52
CA SER A 645 -18.58 0.89 17.77
C SER A 645 -19.18 1.49 16.50
N LYS A 646 -18.36 1.84 15.51
CA LYS A 646 -18.79 2.43 14.24
C LYS A 646 -19.40 1.42 13.26
N LEU A 647 -19.25 0.12 13.48
CA LEU A 647 -19.86 -0.92 12.64
C LEU A 647 -21.39 -0.89 12.68
N ARG A 648 -21.96 -0.41 13.80
CA ARG A 648 -23.40 -0.32 14.03
C ARG A 648 -24.09 0.71 13.13
N LEU A 649 -23.33 1.63 12.52
CA LEU A 649 -23.87 2.66 11.64
C LEU A 649 -24.36 2.07 10.33
N SER A 650 -25.62 2.35 9.95
CA SER A 650 -26.17 2.01 8.64
C SER A 650 -25.71 3.00 7.55
N LEU A 651 -25.92 2.63 6.28
CA LEU A 651 -25.65 3.52 5.15
C LEU A 651 -26.45 4.83 5.27
N ALA A 652 -27.71 4.73 5.71
CA ALA A 652 -28.57 5.88 5.98
C ALA A 652 -28.04 6.76 7.13
N ASP A 653 -27.42 6.17 8.16
CA ASP A 653 -26.85 6.93 9.27
C ASP A 653 -25.68 7.80 8.83
N VAL A 654 -24.78 7.21 8.06
CA VAL A 654 -23.62 7.94 7.51
C VAL A 654 -24.08 9.07 6.59
N ARG A 655 -25.05 8.82 5.71
CA ARG A 655 -25.66 9.85 4.85
C ARG A 655 -26.27 11.02 5.62
N ARG A 656 -26.88 10.75 6.78
CA ARG A 656 -27.42 11.79 7.68
C ARG A 656 -26.34 12.59 8.41
N GLY A 657 -25.07 12.27 8.22
CA GLY A 657 -23.94 12.96 8.84
C GLY A 657 -23.76 12.62 10.32
N LEU A 658 -24.25 11.46 10.77
CA LEU A 658 -24.10 11.03 12.17
C LEU A 658 -22.63 10.83 12.57
N LEU A 659 -21.71 10.63 11.62
CA LEU A 659 -20.26 10.61 11.86
C LEU A 659 -19.66 12.00 12.10
N ARG A 660 -20.21 13.04 11.45
CA ARG A 660 -19.72 14.42 11.60
C ARG A 660 -20.08 15.04 12.95
N LYS A 661 -21.03 14.46 13.66
CA LYS A 661 -21.32 14.77 15.06
C LYS A 661 -20.48 13.84 15.92
N GLN A 662 -19.37 14.33 16.48
CA GLN A 662 -18.72 13.62 17.57
C GLN A 662 -19.78 13.36 18.64
N THR A 663 -19.95 12.10 19.05
CA THR A 663 -20.72 11.84 20.27
C THR A 663 -19.97 12.51 21.42
N ALA A 664 -20.69 13.03 22.42
CA ALA A 664 -20.06 13.69 23.57
C ALA A 664 -19.02 12.78 24.26
N GLU A 665 -19.24 11.46 24.22
CA GLU A 665 -18.33 10.43 24.71
C GLU A 665 -17.04 10.30 23.88
N GLU A 666 -17.12 10.26 22.54
CA GLU A 666 -15.94 10.21 21.66
C GLU A 666 -15.16 11.54 21.67
N GLY A 667 -15.86 12.66 21.73
CA GLY A 667 -15.24 13.98 21.89
C GLY A 667 -14.50 14.12 23.23
N GLN A 668 -14.99 13.49 24.31
CA GLN A 668 -14.29 13.45 25.61
C GLN A 668 -13.14 12.44 25.64
N LEU A 669 -13.21 11.35 24.87
CA LEU A 669 -12.13 10.37 24.73
C LEU A 669 -10.94 10.89 23.91
N PHE A 670 -11.16 11.81 22.96
CA PHE A 670 -10.15 12.21 21.98
C PHE A 670 -9.81 13.71 21.96
N SER A 671 -10.68 14.61 22.41
CA SER A 671 -10.39 16.05 22.46
C SER A 671 -9.76 16.46 23.80
N ARG A 672 -8.98 17.55 23.78
CA ARG A 672 -8.20 18.13 24.89
C ARG A 672 -8.98 18.44 26.19
N ALA A 673 -10.29 18.25 26.25
CA ALA A 673 -10.97 18.13 27.54
C ALA A 673 -10.91 16.67 27.99
N MET A 674 -9.70 16.19 28.36
CA MET A 674 -9.50 14.88 29.00
C MET A 674 -10.44 14.69 30.21
N PHE A 675 -10.91 15.80 30.74
CA PHE A 675 -11.93 15.92 31.76
C PHE A 675 -13.02 16.87 31.28
N SER A 676 -14.28 16.44 31.38
CA SER A 676 -15.44 17.32 31.29
C SER A 676 -15.34 18.46 32.32
N PRO A 677 -16.06 19.58 32.16
CA PRO A 677 -16.08 20.65 33.17
C PRO A 677 -16.43 20.16 34.58
N LYS A 678 -17.27 19.11 34.69
CA LYS A 678 -17.61 18.46 35.95
C LYS A 678 -16.42 17.70 36.54
N GLU A 679 -15.73 16.89 35.73
CA GLU A 679 -14.53 16.17 36.16
C GLU A 679 -13.38 17.12 36.52
N LEU A 680 -13.19 18.22 35.78
CA LEU A 680 -12.22 19.25 36.14
C LEU A 680 -12.55 19.91 37.48
N THR A 681 -13.83 20.15 37.75
CA THR A 681 -14.27 20.68 39.05
C THR A 681 -14.01 19.68 40.17
N GLN A 682 -14.26 18.39 39.90
CA GLN A 682 -14.00 17.30 40.84
C GLN A 682 -12.50 17.12 41.12
N LEU A 683 -11.66 17.10 40.08
CA LEU A 683 -10.20 16.99 40.22
C LEU A 683 -9.59 18.22 40.88
N ARG A 684 -10.14 19.42 40.66
CA ARG A 684 -9.75 20.62 41.42
C ARG A 684 -10.06 20.47 42.90
N LYS A 685 -11.20 19.87 43.24
CA LYS A 685 -11.57 19.58 44.62
C LYS A 685 -10.64 18.54 45.23
N GLU A 686 -10.39 17.43 44.53
CA GLU A 686 -9.47 16.38 44.97
C GLU A 686 -8.03 16.89 45.12
N PHE A 687 -7.57 17.77 44.24
CA PHE A 687 -6.27 18.44 44.39
C PHE A 687 -6.23 19.34 45.63
N ALA A 688 -7.29 20.11 45.87
CA ALA A 688 -7.39 20.96 47.06
C ALA A 688 -7.53 20.15 48.36
N ASP A 689 -8.12 18.96 48.31
CA ASP A 689 -8.21 18.05 49.45
C ASP A 689 -6.83 17.40 49.74
N LEU A 690 -5.99 17.24 48.73
CA LEU A 690 -4.61 16.73 48.86
C LEU A 690 -3.60 17.83 49.25
N ASP A 691 -3.79 19.07 48.82
CA ASP A 691 -3.00 20.24 49.22
C ASP A 691 -3.44 20.72 50.62
N THR A 692 -2.93 20.07 51.66
CA THR A 692 -3.36 20.30 53.05
C THR A 692 -2.98 21.68 53.59
N ASN A 693 -1.99 22.34 52.97
CA ASN A 693 -1.46 23.62 53.41
C ASN A 693 -1.97 24.82 52.56
N GLY A 694 -2.57 24.55 51.39
CA GLY A 694 -3.22 25.52 50.52
C GLY A 694 -2.26 26.39 49.69
N ASP A 695 -1.01 25.99 49.50
CA ASP A 695 0.01 26.73 48.77
C ASP A 695 -0.05 26.53 47.24
N GLY A 696 -0.96 25.67 46.77
CA GLY A 696 -1.20 25.39 45.36
C GLY A 696 -0.31 24.29 44.76
N VAL A 697 0.46 23.57 45.57
CA VAL A 697 1.26 22.40 45.16
C VAL A 697 1.12 21.24 46.16
N ILE A 698 1.21 19.99 45.68
CA ILE A 698 1.25 18.82 46.55
C ILE A 698 2.72 18.54 46.86
N SER A 699 3.14 18.85 48.08
CA SER A 699 4.48 18.54 48.59
C SER A 699 4.57 17.10 49.12
N PRO A 700 5.78 16.57 49.38
CA PRO A 700 5.93 15.28 50.07
C PRO A 700 5.24 15.24 51.44
N ASN A 701 5.14 16.37 52.14
CA ASN A 701 4.44 16.43 53.42
C ASN A 701 2.91 16.32 53.22
N ASP A 702 2.36 16.98 52.20
CA ASP A 702 0.94 16.89 51.86
C ASP A 702 0.54 15.46 51.46
N LEU A 703 1.39 14.80 50.65
CA LEU A 703 1.19 13.40 50.28
C LEU A 703 1.29 12.47 51.49
N GLN A 704 2.20 12.74 52.43
CA GLN A 704 2.32 11.97 53.67
C GLN A 704 1.07 12.13 54.55
N SER A 705 0.56 13.35 54.71
CA SER A 705 -0.67 13.62 55.45
C SER A 705 -1.91 13.02 54.78
N ALA A 706 -1.97 13.00 53.45
CA ALA A 706 -3.05 12.33 52.71
C ALA A 706 -3.01 10.80 52.89
N LEU A 707 -1.83 10.18 52.88
CA LEU A 707 -1.67 8.74 53.11
C LEU A 707 -2.06 8.32 54.53
N GLU A 708 -1.75 9.15 55.52
CA GLU A 708 -2.17 8.95 56.92
C GLU A 708 -3.70 9.04 57.09
N HIS A 709 -4.37 9.92 56.35
CA HIS A 709 -5.84 10.01 56.33
C HIS A 709 -6.54 8.85 55.62
N LEU A 710 -5.81 8.10 54.78
CA LEU A 710 -6.31 6.94 54.03
C LEU A 710 -5.96 5.60 54.70
N ASP A 711 -5.65 5.60 56.00
CA ASP A 711 -5.26 4.44 56.82
C ASP A 711 -3.94 3.74 56.39
N PHE A 712 -3.12 4.38 55.55
CA PHE A 712 -1.76 3.91 55.23
C PHE A 712 -0.73 4.44 56.24
N ALA A 713 -0.82 3.99 57.48
CA ALA A 713 0.15 4.36 58.52
C ALA A 713 1.54 3.72 58.26
N ASN A 714 2.61 4.50 58.44
CA ASN A 714 4.04 4.11 58.34
C ASN A 714 4.66 3.98 56.93
N VAL A 715 4.29 4.83 55.97
CA VAL A 715 5.06 4.95 54.72
C VAL A 715 6.38 5.70 54.99
N PRO A 716 7.57 5.13 54.70
CA PRO A 716 8.85 5.81 54.93
C PRO A 716 8.97 7.11 54.13
N LYS A 717 9.57 8.15 54.73
CA LYS A 717 9.77 9.47 54.09
C LYS A 717 10.57 9.36 52.79
N GLU A 718 11.52 8.43 52.71
CA GLU A 718 12.25 8.17 51.47
C GLU A 718 11.33 7.69 50.34
N THR A 719 10.34 6.85 50.65
CA THR A 719 9.36 6.34 49.66
C THR A 719 8.44 7.45 49.16
N VAL A 720 7.97 8.33 50.04
CA VAL A 720 7.13 9.48 49.66
C VAL A 720 7.92 10.45 48.77
N ASN A 721 9.17 10.73 49.12
CA ASN A 721 10.06 11.56 48.30
C ASN A 721 10.39 10.92 46.94
N MET A 722 10.53 9.59 46.86
CA MET A 722 10.69 8.88 45.59
C MET A 722 9.44 8.95 44.70
N ILE A 723 8.25 8.89 45.29
CA ILE A 723 6.98 8.97 44.53
C ILE A 723 6.83 10.37 43.92
N VAL A 724 7.07 11.42 44.71
CA VAL A 724 6.97 12.81 44.25
C VAL A 724 8.07 13.15 43.23
N SER A 725 9.28 12.62 43.40
CA SER A 725 10.38 12.82 42.42
C SER A 725 10.29 11.93 41.17
N GLY A 726 9.55 10.83 41.23
CA GLY A 726 9.29 9.92 40.10
C GLY A 726 8.17 10.38 39.17
N ALA A 727 7.25 11.23 39.66
CA ALA A 727 6.34 11.98 38.81
C ALA A 727 7.18 12.98 37.99
N LYS A 728 7.11 12.92 36.66
CA LYS A 728 7.85 13.82 35.76
C LYS A 728 7.31 15.26 35.90
N THR A 729 7.76 15.99 36.91
CA THR A 729 7.37 17.37 37.18
C THR A 729 8.33 18.33 36.51
N ASN A 730 7.81 19.46 36.02
CA ASN A 730 8.64 20.45 35.37
C ASN A 730 9.50 21.27 36.34
N HIS A 731 9.22 21.31 37.66
CA HIS A 731 10.02 22.08 38.62
C HIS A 731 9.89 21.57 40.09
N ILE A 732 11.02 21.50 40.82
CA ILE A 732 11.18 21.59 42.30
C ILE A 732 10.39 20.57 43.16
N GLY A 733 10.37 19.27 42.81
CA GLY A 733 10.05 18.21 43.79
C GLY A 733 8.69 18.32 44.49
N ALA A 734 7.72 18.95 43.83
CA ALA A 734 6.31 19.07 44.24
C ALA A 734 5.43 18.96 42.98
N ILE A 735 4.16 18.60 43.15
CA ILE A 735 3.21 18.36 42.04
C ILE A 735 2.25 19.54 41.97
N ASP A 736 2.31 20.34 40.91
CA ASP A 736 1.32 21.41 40.69
C ASP A 736 0.01 20.86 40.09
N PHE A 737 -1.02 21.70 39.95
CA PHE A 737 -2.31 21.25 39.42
C PHE A 737 -2.21 20.75 37.96
N SER A 738 -1.28 21.28 37.15
CA SER A 738 -1.06 20.81 35.78
C SER A 738 -0.44 19.42 35.77
N ASP A 739 0.55 19.18 36.63
CA ASP A 739 1.20 17.88 36.81
C ASP A 739 0.22 16.84 37.39
N PHE A 740 -0.63 17.25 38.35
CA PHE A 740 -1.71 16.41 38.88
C PHE A 740 -2.72 16.01 37.81
N LEU A 741 -3.11 16.95 36.95
CA LEU A 741 -3.96 16.63 35.80
C LEU A 741 -3.27 15.65 34.84
N ASP A 742 -1.96 15.76 34.62
CA ASP A 742 -1.23 14.84 33.75
C ASP A 742 -1.11 13.43 34.35
N ILE A 743 -0.98 13.31 35.67
CA ILE A 743 -1.04 12.03 36.39
C ILE A 743 -2.46 11.44 36.31
N ALA A 744 -3.49 12.25 36.55
CA ALA A 744 -4.89 11.83 36.45
C ALA A 744 -5.25 11.41 35.01
N VAL A 745 -4.68 12.09 34.00
CA VAL A 745 -4.78 11.71 32.59
C VAL A 745 -4.15 10.34 32.36
N ALA A 746 -2.91 10.12 32.81
CA ALA A 746 -2.25 8.82 32.65
C ALA A 746 -3.02 7.69 33.35
N ALA A 747 -3.56 7.94 34.55
CA ALA A 747 -4.39 6.99 35.27
C ALA A 747 -5.73 6.71 34.54
N LYS A 748 -6.36 7.76 33.99
CA LYS A 748 -7.60 7.64 33.19
C LYS A 748 -7.34 6.90 31.87
N GLU A 749 -6.22 7.14 31.20
CA GLU A 749 -5.79 6.39 30.01
C GLU A 749 -5.56 4.91 30.34
N VAL A 750 -4.86 4.58 31.43
CA VAL A 750 -4.66 3.19 31.88
C VAL A 750 -5.99 2.53 32.25
N SER A 751 -6.88 3.23 32.96
CA SER A 751 -8.23 2.74 33.29
C SER A 751 -9.08 2.52 32.04
N LEU A 752 -9.00 3.42 31.06
CA LEU A 752 -9.68 3.29 29.76
C LEU A 752 -9.09 2.14 28.95
N SER A 753 -7.76 1.97 28.92
CA SER A 753 -7.11 0.83 28.28
C SER A 753 -7.56 -0.49 28.91
N ASN A 754 -7.60 -0.59 30.24
CA ASN A 754 -8.08 -1.79 30.93
C ASN A 754 -9.58 -2.03 30.72
N LYS A 755 -10.41 -0.98 30.70
CA LYS A 755 -11.84 -1.11 30.36
C LYS A 755 -12.05 -1.51 28.91
N LEU A 756 -11.26 -0.98 27.98
CA LEU A 756 -11.27 -1.38 26.56
C LEU A 756 -10.86 -2.85 26.43
N GLN A 757 -9.82 -3.26 27.18
CA GLN A 757 -9.30 -4.63 27.17
C GLN A 757 -10.33 -5.61 27.75
N ASN A 758 -11.00 -5.25 28.84
CA ASN A 758 -12.09 -6.04 29.43
C ASN A 758 -13.34 -6.10 28.53
N PHE A 759 -13.70 -4.99 27.88
CA PHE A 759 -14.77 -4.97 26.87
C PHE A 759 -14.45 -5.82 25.63
N LEU A 760 -13.16 -6.03 25.35
CA LEU A 760 -12.70 -6.86 24.24
C LEU A 760 -12.53 -8.33 24.64
N SER A 761 -12.36 -8.64 25.93
CA SER A 761 -12.23 -10.01 26.45
C SER A 761 -13.56 -10.65 26.89
N ASP A 762 -14.57 -9.86 27.28
CA ASP A 762 -15.89 -10.40 27.68
C ASP A 762 -16.70 -10.98 26.50
N ASP A 763 -16.23 -10.86 25.26
CA ASP A 763 -16.85 -11.45 24.05
C ASP A 763 -16.16 -12.74 23.57
N GLU A 764 -15.16 -13.29 24.29
CA GLU A 764 -14.55 -14.59 23.94
C GLU A 764 -15.33 -15.82 24.44
N ASP A 765 -16.29 -15.69 25.36
CA ASP A 765 -17.19 -16.78 25.78
C ASP A 765 -18.56 -16.69 25.10
N GLY A 766 -18.54 -16.86 23.78
CA GLY A 766 -19.72 -16.95 22.91
C GLY A 766 -19.89 -18.32 22.26
N SER A 767 -19.53 -19.42 22.93
CA SER A 767 -19.74 -20.77 22.40
C SER A 767 -21.23 -21.15 22.41
N THR A 768 -21.91 -20.95 21.28
CA THR A 768 -23.07 -21.77 20.91
C THR A 768 -22.72 -22.51 19.61
N PRO A 769 -22.78 -23.85 19.57
CA PRO A 769 -22.40 -24.60 18.39
C PRO A 769 -23.46 -24.40 17.30
N ILE A 770 -23.06 -23.79 16.19
CA ILE A 770 -23.86 -23.75 14.96
C ILE A 770 -23.79 -25.15 14.35
N THR A 771 -24.89 -25.89 14.42
CA THR A 771 -25.10 -27.13 13.68
C THR A 771 -25.07 -26.86 12.17
N GLU A 772 -24.25 -27.63 11.45
CA GLU A 772 -24.15 -27.60 9.98
C GLU A 772 -25.51 -27.85 9.31
N PRO A 773 -25.89 -27.10 8.26
CA PRO A 773 -26.95 -27.53 7.38
C PRO A 773 -26.40 -28.56 6.39
N ASN A 774 -26.73 -29.82 6.64
CA ASN A 774 -26.49 -30.92 5.71
C ASN A 774 -27.20 -30.68 4.36
N SER A 775 -26.46 -31.04 3.32
CA SER A 775 -26.83 -31.12 1.90
C SER A 775 -28.24 -31.68 1.65
N MET A 776 -29.06 -30.97 0.86
CA MET A 776 -30.18 -31.58 0.16
C MET A 776 -29.75 -32.05 -1.23
N SER A 777 -29.63 -33.37 -1.38
CA SER A 777 -29.81 -34.06 -2.66
C SER A 777 -31.30 -34.34 -2.91
N ALA A 778 -31.68 -34.23 -4.17
CA ALA A 778 -33.05 -34.23 -4.66
C ALA A 778 -33.88 -35.51 -4.42
N SER A 779 -35.21 -35.31 -4.48
CA SER A 779 -36.20 -36.04 -5.31
C SER A 779 -37.38 -36.74 -4.59
N VAL A 780 -38.58 -36.24 -4.94
CA VAL A 780 -39.86 -36.92 -5.25
C VAL A 780 -40.62 -37.64 -4.13
N GLY A 781 -41.89 -37.23 -3.91
CA GLY A 781 -42.86 -38.01 -3.12
C GLY A 781 -44.20 -37.33 -2.80
N VAL A 782 -45.04 -37.18 -3.84
CA VAL A 782 -46.52 -37.15 -3.92
C VAL A 782 -47.40 -37.06 -2.64
N HIS A 783 -48.38 -36.16 -2.73
CA HIS A 783 -49.59 -35.98 -1.91
C HIS A 783 -50.40 -37.25 -1.51
N GLY A 784 -51.02 -37.16 -0.33
CA GLY A 784 -52.30 -37.78 0.02
C GLY A 784 -52.69 -37.34 1.45
N ASN A 785 -53.72 -36.48 1.61
CA ASN A 785 -55.06 -36.82 2.15
C ASN A 785 -55.00 -37.56 3.51
N GLU A 786 -55.73 -37.25 4.57
CA GLU A 786 -57.03 -36.61 4.79
C GLU A 786 -57.11 -36.30 6.31
N VAL A 787 -57.53 -35.11 6.76
CA VAL A 787 -58.90 -34.71 7.16
C VAL A 787 -59.31 -35.17 8.59
N VAL A 788 -59.87 -34.18 9.32
CA VAL A 788 -60.95 -34.22 10.34
C VAL A 788 -60.58 -33.88 11.80
N ASN A 789 -61.01 -32.66 12.16
CA ASN A 789 -61.74 -32.19 13.37
C ASN A 789 -61.17 -32.44 14.77
N ASP A 790 -61.51 -31.68 15.80
CA ASP A 790 -62.27 -30.44 16.06
C ASP A 790 -61.74 -30.06 17.46
N GLY A 791 -61.50 -28.81 17.84
CA GLY A 791 -62.48 -27.73 17.90
C GLY A 791 -62.74 -27.37 19.38
N LYS A 792 -62.89 -26.06 19.62
CA LYS A 792 -63.32 -25.36 20.86
C LYS A 792 -62.23 -25.13 21.93
N ASN A 793 -62.10 -23.96 22.55
CA ASN A 793 -63.05 -22.85 22.71
C ASN A 793 -62.33 -21.51 22.99
N ASP A 794 -63.06 -20.45 22.66
CA ASP A 794 -62.83 -19.02 22.85
C ASP A 794 -62.54 -18.58 24.31
N ALA A 795 -61.82 -17.47 24.50
CA ALA A 795 -62.42 -16.13 24.68
C ALA A 795 -61.54 -15.14 25.46
N LYS A 796 -61.25 -14.01 24.79
CA LYS A 796 -61.33 -12.59 25.21
C LYS A 796 -60.88 -12.15 26.62
N VAL A 797 -59.85 -11.28 26.69
CA VAL A 797 -59.88 -9.78 26.74
C VAL A 797 -60.08 -9.21 28.16
N GLY A 798 -59.11 -8.36 28.52
CA GLY A 798 -59.13 -7.32 29.55
C GLY A 798 -57.90 -6.47 29.36
#